data_AF-A0A655XPM6-F1
#
_entry.id   AF-A0A655XPM6-F1
#
_cell.length_a   1.000
_cell.length_b   1.000
_cell.length_c   1.000
_cell.angle_alpha   90.00
_cell.angle_beta   90.00
_cell.angle_gamma   90.00
#
_symmetry.space_group_name_H-M   'P 1'
#
loop_
_entity.id
_entity.type
_entity.pdbx_description
1 polymer ?
#
loop_
_entity_poly.entity_id
_entity_poly.type
_entity_poly.pdbx_seq_one_letter_code
_entity_poly.pdbx_strand_id
1 'polypeptide(L)'
;MSGSLLASVETLLPGEKIRNGSAHVAFLTTSKFLKGFHNTRSRYSPLRDLSGAVLIIDEIDKQNQVILSELCKQQAQDLIWAIRTLRANFRDHQLESSPRYDKIEDLFEPLRERLEEFGTNWNLAFAFNTEGANLNERPVRLFSDRSFTHVSSATHKLSLKSDFLRRKNLIFSDEKVEGSLIEKHGLLTRFVNEADVIYQWFLGTMRKAVFQYWENVRGLEIEVRENRSLEGTFQEAVQSLLTHFNLQEFESAVYESFDTRGLRQSAGGKANKLSSSKSYHHTGLKLVEVAHNQGTRDTVNCKASFLNTSPSGVLADMVDAGAVILGISATARADTVIHNFDFKYLNERLGNKLLSLSREQKQRVNNYYHSRRNYKDNGVVLTVKYLNSRDAFLDALLEEYKPEARSSHFILNHYLGIAESEQAFVRSWLSKLLASIKAFISSPDNRYMLSLLNRTLDTTRQNINDFIQFCCDKWAKEFNVKTKTFFGVNADWMRLVGYDEISKHLNTELGKVVVFSTYASMGAGKNPDYAVNLALEGESLISVADVTYSTQLRSDIDSIYLEKPTQLLLSDDYSHTANQLCQFHQILSLQENGELSPKSAENWCRQQLMGMSRERSLQQYHQTSDYQSAVRKYIEQAVGRAGRTSLKRKQILLFVDSGLKEILAEESRDPSLFSHEYVALVNKAKSAGKSIVEDRAVRRLFNLAQRNNKDGMLSIKALVHRLHNQPASKSDIQEWQDIRTQLLRYPTVAFQPERFNRLYLQSMTKGYYRYQGNLDGDPNSFEFFDRVPYGDMVSEEDCSLATLVQNQYVRPWFERKGFACSWQKEANVMTPIMFTNIYKGALGEQAVEAVLTAFDFTFEEVPNSIYERFDNRVIFAGIEQPIWLDSKYWKHEGNESSEGYSSKIALVEEEFGPSKFIYVNALGDTSKPIRYLNSCFVETSPQLAKVIEIPALIDDSNADTNRTAVQELIKWLHHS
;
A
#
# COMPACT_ATOMS: atom_id res chain seq x y z
N MET A 1 -4.34 -49.11 -5.40
CA MET A 1 -4.95 -49.00 -6.75
C MET A 1 -4.06 -49.76 -7.72
N SER A 2 -4.62 -50.44 -8.73
CA SER A 2 -3.82 -51.02 -9.82
C SER A 2 -3.05 -49.90 -10.54
N GLY A 3 -1.83 -50.17 -11.03
CA GLY A 3 -0.97 -49.13 -11.63
C GLY A 3 -1.61 -48.37 -12.79
N SER A 4 -2.50 -49.03 -13.55
CA SER A 4 -3.29 -48.42 -14.63
C SER A 4 -4.33 -47.42 -14.11
N LEU A 5 -5.03 -47.72 -13.01
CA LEU A 5 -6.03 -46.82 -12.44
C LEU A 5 -5.37 -45.58 -11.81
N LEU A 6 -4.24 -45.77 -11.13
CA LEU A 6 -3.47 -44.66 -10.55
C LEU A 6 -2.98 -43.68 -11.63
N ALA A 7 -2.45 -44.19 -12.74
CA ALA A 7 -2.02 -43.36 -13.86
C ALA A 7 -3.18 -42.55 -14.49
N SER A 8 -4.37 -43.15 -14.61
CA SER A 8 -5.57 -42.45 -15.08
C SER A 8 -6.02 -41.36 -14.11
N VAL A 9 -5.99 -41.64 -12.79
CA VAL A 9 -6.33 -40.67 -11.75
C VAL A 9 -5.33 -39.52 -11.72
N GLU A 10 -4.03 -39.79 -11.81
CA GLU A 10 -2.97 -38.75 -11.85
C GLU A 10 -3.03 -37.89 -13.12
N THR A 11 -3.59 -38.42 -14.20
CA THR A 11 -3.83 -37.66 -15.45
C THR A 11 -5.03 -36.73 -15.30
N LEU A 12 -6.09 -37.18 -14.62
CA LEU A 12 -7.29 -36.39 -14.36
C LEU A 12 -7.09 -35.34 -13.25
N LEU A 13 -6.35 -35.71 -12.20
CA LEU A 13 -6.09 -34.92 -11.00
C LEU A 13 -4.58 -34.81 -10.77
N PRO A 14 -3.90 -33.82 -11.40
CA PRO A 14 -2.45 -33.63 -11.25
C PRO A 14 -1.98 -33.43 -9.81
N GLY A 15 -2.87 -32.98 -8.90
CA GLY A 15 -2.56 -32.85 -7.48
C GLY A 15 -2.20 -34.18 -6.79
N GLU A 16 -2.60 -35.31 -7.37
CA GLU A 16 -2.15 -36.63 -6.88
C GLU A 16 -0.66 -36.86 -7.04
N LYS A 17 -0.04 -36.32 -8.08
CA LYS A 17 1.40 -36.44 -8.29
C LYS A 17 2.19 -35.69 -7.22
N ILE A 18 1.65 -34.57 -6.74
CA ILE A 18 2.25 -33.82 -5.64
C ILE A 18 2.04 -34.56 -4.33
N ARG A 19 0.81 -35.05 -4.05
CA ARG A 19 0.50 -35.82 -2.85
C ARG A 19 1.37 -37.08 -2.71
N ASN A 20 1.62 -37.77 -3.81
CA ASN A 20 2.42 -39.01 -3.83
C ASN A 20 3.93 -38.73 -3.93
N GLY A 21 4.36 -37.46 -3.94
CA GLY A 21 5.77 -37.07 -4.04
C GLY A 21 6.43 -37.34 -5.39
N SER A 22 5.66 -37.61 -6.45
CA SER A 22 6.18 -37.89 -7.79
C SER A 22 6.43 -36.63 -8.63
N ALA A 23 5.82 -35.49 -8.29
CA ALA A 23 6.05 -34.20 -8.94
C ALA A 23 6.77 -33.21 -8.02
N HIS A 24 7.91 -32.70 -8.46
CA HIS A 24 8.72 -31.69 -7.77
C HIS A 24 8.68 -30.30 -8.43
N VAL A 25 8.09 -30.22 -9.64
CA VAL A 25 7.96 -28.98 -10.43
C VAL A 25 6.52 -28.87 -10.92
N ALA A 26 5.89 -27.73 -10.67
CA ALA A 26 4.53 -27.45 -11.08
C ALA A 26 4.46 -26.20 -11.96
N PHE A 27 3.83 -26.30 -13.12
CA PHE A 27 3.51 -25.15 -13.98
C PHE A 27 2.07 -24.73 -13.73
N LEU A 28 1.88 -23.54 -13.16
CA LEU A 28 0.59 -23.04 -12.72
C LEU A 28 0.38 -21.61 -13.22
N THR A 29 -0.87 -21.26 -13.49
CA THR A 29 -1.24 -19.84 -13.57
C THR A 29 -1.26 -19.27 -12.15
N THR A 30 -0.99 -17.97 -12.00
CA THR A 30 -1.03 -17.28 -10.69
C THR A 30 -2.38 -17.46 -9.99
N SER A 31 -3.49 -17.43 -10.72
CA SER A 31 -4.82 -17.71 -10.15
C SER A 31 -4.93 -19.14 -9.58
N LYS A 32 -4.43 -20.16 -10.30
CA LYS A 32 -4.37 -21.54 -9.78
C LYS A 32 -3.44 -21.67 -8.58
N PHE A 33 -2.33 -20.94 -8.55
CA PHE A 33 -1.42 -20.93 -7.41
C PHE A 33 -2.08 -20.36 -6.15
N LEU A 34 -2.79 -19.24 -6.26
CA LEU A 34 -3.48 -18.59 -5.14
C LEU A 34 -4.69 -19.39 -4.64
N LYS A 35 -5.46 -19.99 -5.57
CA LYS A 35 -6.65 -20.78 -5.22
C LYS A 35 -6.28 -22.21 -4.84
N GLY A 36 -5.18 -22.76 -5.30
CA GLY A 36 -4.93 -24.20 -5.19
C GLY A 36 -5.76 -25.04 -6.16
N PHE A 37 -5.60 -26.36 -6.09
CA PHE A 37 -6.19 -27.33 -7.02
C PHE A 37 -6.49 -28.66 -6.32
N HIS A 38 -7.38 -29.47 -6.91
CA HIS A 38 -7.88 -30.68 -6.26
C HIS A 38 -6.94 -31.90 -6.41
N ASN A 39 -6.93 -32.73 -5.37
CA ASN A 39 -6.48 -34.13 -5.37
C ASN A 39 -7.67 -35.03 -4.96
N THR A 40 -7.48 -36.34 -4.82
CA THR A 40 -8.58 -37.30 -4.51
C THR A 40 -9.11 -37.21 -3.06
N ARG A 41 -8.39 -36.54 -2.16
CA ARG A 41 -8.75 -36.40 -0.73
C ARG A 41 -9.15 -34.97 -0.36
N SER A 42 -8.53 -33.96 -0.97
CA SER A 42 -8.63 -32.56 -0.55
C SER A 42 -8.28 -31.60 -1.69
N ARG A 43 -8.40 -30.30 -1.42
CA ARG A 43 -7.82 -29.22 -2.23
C ARG A 43 -6.41 -28.90 -1.72
N TYR A 44 -5.41 -29.05 -2.57
CA TYR A 44 -4.02 -28.66 -2.29
C TYR A 44 -3.85 -27.16 -2.49
N SER A 45 -3.34 -26.45 -1.48
CA SER A 45 -3.09 -25.00 -1.52
C SER A 45 -1.58 -24.73 -1.43
N PRO A 46 -0.91 -24.37 -2.55
CA PRO A 46 0.53 -24.10 -2.57
C PRO A 46 0.99 -23.05 -1.55
N LEU A 47 0.13 -22.06 -1.23
CA LEU A 47 0.45 -21.01 -0.26
C LEU A 47 0.67 -21.52 1.16
N ARG A 48 0.22 -22.73 1.48
CA ARG A 48 0.37 -23.32 2.82
C ARG A 48 1.68 -24.08 2.98
N ASP A 49 2.38 -24.37 1.88
CA ASP A 49 3.63 -25.13 1.86
C ASP A 49 4.70 -24.41 1.02
N LEU A 50 5.23 -23.32 1.58
CA LEU A 50 6.20 -22.44 0.91
C LEU A 50 7.64 -22.60 1.41
N SER A 51 7.85 -23.26 2.55
CA SER A 51 9.17 -23.37 3.16
C SER A 51 10.11 -24.16 2.25
N GLY A 52 11.15 -23.51 1.74
CA GLY A 52 12.10 -24.11 0.79
C GLY A 52 11.60 -24.18 -0.65
N ALA A 53 10.43 -23.61 -0.97
CA ALA A 53 9.91 -23.56 -2.33
C ALA A 53 10.65 -22.51 -3.18
N VAL A 54 10.86 -22.81 -4.47
CA VAL A 54 11.38 -21.86 -5.47
C VAL A 54 10.27 -21.47 -6.42
N LEU A 55 9.91 -20.18 -6.43
CA LEU A 55 8.86 -19.62 -7.28
C LEU A 55 9.52 -18.86 -8.43
N ILE A 56 9.39 -19.38 -9.65
CA ILE A 56 9.81 -18.68 -10.88
C ILE A 56 8.58 -18.05 -11.50
N ILE A 57 8.55 -16.71 -11.54
CA ILE A 57 7.38 -15.95 -11.96
C ILE A 57 7.74 -15.15 -13.22
N ASP A 58 7.17 -15.57 -14.34
CA ASP A 58 7.24 -14.84 -15.60
C ASP A 58 6.22 -13.68 -15.65
N GLU A 59 6.55 -12.64 -16.41
CA GLU A 59 5.81 -11.37 -16.45
C GLU A 59 5.50 -10.85 -15.03
N ILE A 60 6.49 -10.87 -14.12
CA ILE A 60 6.29 -10.57 -12.68
C ILE A 60 5.52 -9.26 -12.45
N ASP A 61 5.81 -8.24 -13.23
CA ASP A 61 5.18 -6.93 -13.13
C ASP A 61 3.67 -6.94 -13.41
N LYS A 62 3.19 -7.84 -14.28
CA LYS A 62 1.76 -8.04 -14.54
C LYS A 62 1.06 -8.82 -13.43
N GLN A 63 1.81 -9.59 -12.64
CA GLN A 63 1.23 -10.41 -11.57
C GLN A 63 0.64 -9.57 -10.44
N ASN A 64 1.06 -8.31 -10.27
CA ASN A 64 0.40 -7.36 -9.36
C ASN A 64 -1.12 -7.29 -9.63
N GLN A 65 -1.51 -7.11 -10.89
CA GLN A 65 -2.92 -7.02 -11.30
C GLN A 65 -3.64 -8.37 -11.15
N VAL A 66 -2.98 -9.49 -11.49
CA VAL A 66 -3.58 -10.82 -11.40
C VAL A 66 -3.87 -11.18 -9.95
N ILE A 67 -2.91 -10.95 -9.05
CA ILE A 67 -3.09 -11.16 -7.61
C ILE A 67 -4.19 -10.24 -7.08
N LEU A 68 -4.18 -8.95 -7.44
CA LEU A 68 -5.20 -8.00 -7.01
C LEU A 68 -6.61 -8.46 -7.40
N SER A 69 -6.82 -8.88 -8.65
CA SER A 69 -8.13 -9.35 -9.11
C SER A 69 -8.61 -10.57 -8.31
N GLU A 70 -7.72 -11.51 -7.97
CA GLU A 70 -8.09 -12.66 -7.14
C GLU A 70 -8.41 -12.25 -5.70
N LEU A 71 -7.67 -11.30 -5.12
CA LEU A 71 -7.93 -10.81 -3.77
C LEU A 71 -9.23 -9.98 -3.68
N CYS A 72 -9.63 -9.29 -4.75
CA CYS A 72 -10.88 -8.50 -4.80
C CYS A 72 -12.15 -9.36 -4.95
N LYS A 73 -12.02 -10.65 -5.29
CA LYS A 73 -13.16 -11.57 -5.50
C LYS A 73 -13.77 -12.14 -4.21
N GLN A 74 -13.36 -11.63 -3.04
CA GLN A 74 -13.85 -12.09 -1.74
C GLN A 74 -15.34 -11.81 -1.54
N GLN A 75 -16.03 -12.74 -0.88
CA GLN A 75 -17.44 -12.59 -0.56
C GLN A 75 -17.63 -11.52 0.52
N ALA A 76 -18.59 -10.61 0.31
CA ALA A 76 -18.96 -9.63 1.32
C ALA A 76 -19.64 -10.30 2.51
N GLN A 77 -19.24 -9.94 3.73
CA GLN A 77 -19.80 -10.46 4.97
C GLN A 77 -20.74 -9.44 5.60
N ASP A 78 -21.99 -9.81 5.88
CA ASP A 78 -22.85 -8.97 6.73
C ASP A 78 -22.38 -9.06 8.18
N LEU A 79 -21.84 -7.97 8.70
CA LEU A 79 -21.29 -7.90 10.06
C LEU A 79 -22.38 -8.02 11.13
N ILE A 80 -23.58 -7.47 10.88
CA ILE A 80 -24.69 -7.56 11.85
C ILE A 80 -25.12 -9.02 12.00
N TRP A 81 -25.34 -9.68 10.85
CA TRP A 81 -25.66 -11.11 10.82
C TRP A 81 -24.54 -11.94 11.43
N ALA A 82 -23.29 -11.72 11.02
CA ALA A 82 -22.16 -12.53 11.48
C ALA A 82 -22.01 -12.52 13.00
N ILE A 83 -22.03 -11.33 13.61
CA ILE A 83 -21.89 -11.20 15.06
C ILE A 83 -23.09 -11.80 15.80
N ARG A 84 -24.31 -11.65 15.27
CA ARG A 84 -25.50 -12.32 15.85
C ARG A 84 -25.38 -13.84 15.80
N THR A 85 -24.98 -14.40 14.68
CA THR A 85 -24.79 -15.84 14.50
C THR A 85 -23.70 -16.38 15.42
N LEU A 86 -22.55 -15.70 15.51
CA LEU A 86 -21.47 -16.08 16.42
C LEU A 86 -21.94 -16.04 17.88
N ARG A 87 -22.58 -14.94 18.30
CA ARG A 87 -23.07 -14.79 19.68
C ARG A 87 -24.10 -15.86 20.05
N ALA A 88 -25.06 -16.15 19.17
CA ALA A 88 -26.07 -17.17 19.44
C ALA A 88 -25.43 -18.56 19.57
N ASN A 89 -24.57 -18.94 18.63
CA ASN A 89 -23.99 -20.28 18.64
C ASN A 89 -22.96 -20.48 19.77
N PHE A 90 -22.15 -19.48 20.10
CA PHE A 90 -21.24 -19.52 21.27
C PHE A 90 -21.96 -19.34 22.62
N ARG A 91 -23.28 -19.19 22.66
CA ARG A 91 -24.02 -19.35 23.94
C ARG A 91 -24.43 -20.80 24.17
N ASP A 92 -24.84 -21.47 23.10
CA ASP A 92 -25.56 -22.73 23.18
C ASP A 92 -24.67 -23.96 22.87
N HIS A 93 -23.51 -23.76 22.23
CA HIS A 93 -22.63 -24.85 21.80
C HIS A 93 -21.25 -24.80 22.48
N GLN A 94 -20.70 -25.99 22.74
CA GLN A 94 -19.38 -26.25 23.32
C GLN A 94 -18.71 -27.42 22.57
N LEU A 95 -17.38 -27.46 22.56
CA LEU A 95 -16.66 -28.61 22.02
C LEU A 95 -16.78 -29.83 22.92
N GLU A 96 -16.65 -31.02 22.32
CA GLU A 96 -16.51 -32.26 23.09
C GLU A 96 -15.16 -32.33 23.81
N SER A 97 -15.09 -33.12 24.88
CA SER A 97 -13.92 -33.23 25.77
C SER A 97 -12.93 -34.34 25.37
N SER A 98 -12.83 -34.68 24.07
CA SER A 98 -11.88 -35.70 23.62
C SER A 98 -10.46 -35.14 23.50
N PRO A 99 -9.40 -35.99 23.57
CA PRO A 99 -8.00 -35.54 23.48
C PRO A 99 -7.69 -34.72 22.22
N ARG A 100 -8.49 -34.86 21.15
CA ARG A 100 -8.34 -34.09 19.90
C ARG A 100 -8.65 -32.61 20.11
N TYR A 101 -9.52 -32.26 21.04
CA TYR A 101 -9.96 -30.89 21.32
C TYR A 101 -9.36 -30.30 22.60
N ASP A 102 -8.36 -30.95 23.20
CA ASP A 102 -7.70 -30.47 24.42
C ASP A 102 -7.27 -29.01 24.28
N LYS A 103 -7.64 -28.18 25.28
CA LYS A 103 -7.37 -26.74 25.38
C LYS A 103 -7.92 -25.86 24.25
N ILE A 104 -8.73 -26.39 23.34
CA ILE A 104 -9.29 -25.60 22.25
C ILE A 104 -10.42 -24.70 22.75
N GLU A 105 -11.27 -25.21 23.64
CA GLU A 105 -12.41 -24.46 24.20
C GLU A 105 -11.95 -23.16 24.90
N ASP A 106 -10.87 -23.24 25.69
CA ASP A 106 -10.26 -22.11 26.40
C ASP A 106 -9.83 -20.95 25.46
N LEU A 107 -9.53 -21.27 24.20
CA LEU A 107 -9.16 -20.24 23.21
C LEU A 107 -10.34 -19.32 22.85
N PHE A 108 -11.57 -19.80 23.00
CA PHE A 108 -12.79 -19.08 22.63
C PHE A 108 -13.41 -18.28 23.79
N GLU A 109 -13.08 -18.56 25.06
CA GLU A 109 -13.69 -17.88 26.22
C GLU A 109 -13.60 -16.34 26.16
N PRO A 110 -12.43 -15.73 25.89
CA PRO A 110 -12.34 -14.27 25.79
C PRO A 110 -13.19 -13.68 24.64
N LEU A 111 -13.41 -14.47 23.58
CA LEU A 111 -14.28 -14.07 22.47
C LEU A 111 -15.75 -14.13 22.88
N ARG A 112 -16.17 -15.13 23.67
CA ARG A 112 -17.53 -15.24 24.21
C ARG A 112 -17.88 -14.03 25.05
N GLU A 113 -17.01 -13.67 26.00
CA GLU A 113 -17.18 -12.48 26.85
C GLU A 113 -17.34 -11.21 26.03
N ARG A 114 -16.47 -11.01 25.03
CA ARG A 114 -16.50 -9.83 24.17
C ARG A 114 -17.77 -9.77 23.30
N LEU A 115 -18.25 -10.90 22.79
CA LEU A 115 -19.50 -10.99 22.03
C LEU A 115 -20.71 -10.59 22.88
N GLU A 116 -20.71 -10.97 24.17
CA GLU A 116 -21.77 -10.60 25.11
C GLU A 116 -21.76 -9.12 25.47
N GLU A 117 -20.58 -8.58 25.79
CA GLU A 117 -20.39 -7.16 26.05
C GLU A 117 -20.85 -6.33 24.85
N PHE A 118 -20.39 -6.69 23.64
CA PHE A 118 -20.77 -6.01 22.40
C PHE A 118 -22.27 -6.11 22.12
N GLY A 119 -22.86 -7.29 22.33
CA GLY A 119 -24.29 -7.52 22.13
C GLY A 119 -25.17 -6.69 23.05
N THR A 120 -24.69 -6.43 24.27
CA THR A 120 -25.37 -5.58 25.26
C THR A 120 -25.17 -4.10 24.93
N ASN A 121 -23.93 -3.66 24.69
CA ASN A 121 -23.59 -2.26 24.40
C ASN A 121 -24.33 -1.70 23.18
N TRP A 122 -24.56 -2.52 22.16
CA TRP A 122 -25.19 -2.11 20.90
C TRP A 122 -26.62 -2.63 20.72
N ASN A 123 -27.22 -3.21 21.76
CA ASN A 123 -28.57 -3.76 21.74
C ASN A 123 -28.82 -4.66 20.50
N LEU A 124 -27.94 -5.64 20.25
CA LEU A 124 -27.99 -6.46 19.03
C LEU A 124 -29.30 -7.24 18.85
N ALA A 125 -30.10 -7.40 19.91
CA ALA A 125 -31.43 -7.99 19.84
C ALA A 125 -32.43 -7.15 19.02
N PHE A 126 -32.21 -5.83 18.90
CA PHE A 126 -33.08 -4.92 18.15
C PHE A 126 -32.73 -4.88 16.66
N ALA A 127 -33.74 -4.76 15.80
CA ALA A 127 -33.54 -4.64 14.36
C ALA A 127 -32.82 -3.33 13.99
N PHE A 128 -31.88 -3.37 13.05
CA PHE A 128 -31.19 -2.18 12.55
C PHE A 128 -31.95 -1.56 11.39
N ASN A 129 -32.13 -0.24 11.36
CA ASN A 129 -32.75 0.47 10.25
C ASN A 129 -32.15 1.88 10.04
N THR A 130 -32.41 2.51 8.89
CA THR A 130 -32.08 3.92 8.62
C THR A 130 -33.29 4.84 8.82
N GLU A 131 -33.05 6.07 9.25
CA GLU A 131 -34.07 7.13 9.36
C GLU A 131 -33.43 8.51 9.07
N GLY A 132 -34.05 9.30 8.18
CA GLY A 132 -33.56 10.63 7.77
C GLY A 132 -33.58 10.86 6.26
N ALA A 133 -33.48 12.14 5.85
CA ALA A 133 -33.47 12.53 4.45
C ALA A 133 -32.26 11.93 3.70
N ASN A 134 -32.47 11.48 2.46
CA ASN A 134 -31.47 10.89 1.54
C ASN A 134 -30.84 9.53 1.94
N LEU A 135 -30.98 9.06 3.19
CA LEU A 135 -30.46 7.75 3.63
C LEU A 135 -31.25 6.57 3.07
N ASN A 136 -32.51 6.79 2.70
CA ASN A 136 -33.40 5.75 2.17
C ASN A 136 -33.28 5.58 0.64
N GLU A 137 -32.62 6.51 -0.05
CA GLU A 137 -32.52 6.53 -1.52
C GLU A 137 -31.22 5.91 -2.03
N ARG A 138 -30.14 5.95 -1.24
CA ARG A 138 -28.83 5.42 -1.63
C ARG A 138 -28.16 4.71 -0.45
N PRO A 139 -27.43 3.62 -0.70
CA PRO A 139 -26.69 2.93 0.34
C PRO A 139 -25.60 3.83 0.93
N VAL A 140 -25.44 3.76 2.24
CA VAL A 140 -24.35 4.46 2.94
C VAL A 140 -23.10 3.61 2.83
N ARG A 141 -22.00 4.22 2.35
CA ARG A 141 -20.73 3.53 2.15
C ARG A 141 -19.65 4.14 3.03
N LEU A 142 -18.92 3.27 3.73
CA LEU A 142 -17.82 3.62 4.61
C LEU A 142 -16.56 2.92 4.09
N PHE A 143 -15.50 3.69 3.89
CA PHE A 143 -14.19 3.21 3.49
C PHE A 143 -13.19 3.43 4.62
N SER A 144 -12.31 2.46 4.82
CA SER A 144 -11.22 2.51 5.79
C SER A 144 -10.01 1.76 5.26
N ASP A 145 -8.83 2.37 5.33
CA ASP A 145 -7.54 1.70 5.12
C ASP A 145 -6.99 1.02 6.39
N ARG A 146 -7.81 0.97 7.46
CA ARG A 146 -7.44 0.46 8.80
C ARG A 146 -6.23 1.16 9.43
N SER A 147 -5.78 2.28 8.85
CA SER A 147 -4.73 3.13 9.35
C SER A 147 -5.35 4.49 9.71
N PHE A 148 -5.23 5.50 8.86
CA PHE A 148 -5.69 6.87 9.09
C PHE A 148 -6.60 7.43 8.00
N THR A 149 -6.78 6.75 6.87
CA THR A 149 -7.69 7.19 5.80
C THR A 149 -9.07 6.55 6.03
N HIS A 150 -10.01 7.34 6.54
CA HIS A 150 -11.39 6.92 6.82
C HIS A 150 -12.38 7.89 6.17
N VAL A 151 -13.27 7.39 5.30
CA VAL A 151 -14.15 8.23 4.47
C VAL A 151 -15.56 7.65 4.39
N SER A 152 -16.59 8.51 4.40
CA SER A 152 -17.99 8.14 4.18
C SER A 152 -18.55 8.76 2.89
N SER A 153 -19.52 8.09 2.27
CA SER A 153 -20.34 8.68 1.19
C SER A 153 -21.29 9.77 1.70
N ALA A 154 -21.65 9.73 2.98
CA ALA A 154 -22.49 10.73 3.63
C ALA A 154 -21.73 12.06 3.82
N THR A 155 -22.42 13.18 3.56
CA THR A 155 -21.96 14.55 3.84
C THR A 155 -22.04 14.88 5.33
N HIS A 156 -22.99 14.26 6.02
CA HIS A 156 -23.33 14.44 7.43
C HIS A 156 -22.72 13.34 8.31
N LYS A 157 -22.74 13.56 9.63
CA LYS A 157 -22.27 12.58 10.62
C LYS A 157 -23.30 11.45 10.74
N LEU A 158 -22.83 10.20 10.76
CA LEU A 158 -23.70 9.03 10.91
C LEU A 158 -23.71 8.56 12.36
N SER A 159 -24.84 8.72 13.04
CA SER A 159 -25.08 8.25 14.40
C SER A 159 -25.97 7.00 14.41
N LEU A 160 -25.83 6.22 15.46
CA LEU A 160 -26.56 4.99 15.75
C LEU A 160 -27.14 5.13 17.16
N LYS A 161 -28.47 5.17 17.27
CA LYS A 161 -29.17 5.24 18.56
C LYS A 161 -30.18 4.09 18.69
N SER A 162 -30.29 3.54 19.89
CA SER A 162 -31.30 2.52 20.20
C SER A 162 -32.59 3.18 20.67
N ASP A 163 -33.69 2.90 19.98
CA ASP A 163 -35.04 3.21 20.42
C ASP A 163 -35.62 1.98 21.13
N PHE A 164 -35.70 2.05 22.46
CA PHE A 164 -36.20 0.97 23.30
C PHE A 164 -37.72 0.77 23.19
N LEU A 165 -38.48 1.82 22.86
CA LEU A 165 -39.94 1.71 22.69
C LEU A 165 -40.27 0.96 21.41
N ARG A 166 -39.60 1.32 20.31
CA ARG A 166 -39.77 0.66 19.00
C ARG A 166 -38.95 -0.63 18.88
N ARG A 167 -38.04 -0.90 19.82
CA ARG A 167 -37.06 -2.00 19.77
C ARG A 167 -36.25 -1.99 18.47
N LYS A 168 -35.76 -0.81 18.08
CA LYS A 168 -34.98 -0.58 16.86
C LYS A 168 -33.65 0.09 17.17
N ASN A 169 -32.61 -0.28 16.43
CA ASN A 169 -31.36 0.45 16.33
C ASN A 169 -31.43 1.30 15.06
N LEU A 170 -31.40 2.62 15.21
CA LEU A 170 -31.67 3.56 14.12
C LEU A 170 -30.41 4.32 13.73
N ILE A 171 -30.13 4.35 12.44
CA ILE A 171 -29.00 5.06 11.83
C ILE A 171 -29.52 6.39 11.28
N PHE A 172 -28.99 7.50 11.77
CA PHE A 172 -29.37 8.86 11.37
C PHE A 172 -28.20 9.64 10.79
N SER A 173 -28.55 10.68 10.04
CA SER A 173 -27.63 11.66 9.47
C SER A 173 -27.76 12.98 10.22
N ASP A 174 -26.81 13.28 11.11
CA ASP A 174 -26.76 14.51 11.90
C ASP A 174 -25.92 15.59 11.20
N GLU A 175 -26.38 16.84 11.20
CA GLU A 175 -25.58 17.99 10.72
C GLU A 175 -24.28 18.12 11.54
N LYS A 176 -23.16 18.41 10.84
CA LYS A 176 -21.90 18.69 11.50
C LYS A 176 -21.96 20.08 12.12
N VAL A 177 -22.19 20.17 13.43
CA VAL A 177 -22.00 21.41 14.18
C VAL A 177 -20.50 21.55 14.51
N GLU A 178 -19.85 22.59 13.99
CA GLU A 178 -18.48 22.93 14.38
C GLU A 178 -18.44 23.34 15.86
N GLY A 179 -17.54 22.75 16.65
CA GLY A 179 -17.24 23.20 18.01
C GLY A 179 -17.90 22.46 19.18
N SER A 180 -18.71 21.42 18.97
CA SER A 180 -19.20 20.59 20.09
C SER A 180 -18.19 19.50 20.47
N LEU A 181 -17.89 19.40 21.78
CA LEU A 181 -17.21 18.25 22.36
C LEU A 181 -18.00 16.99 21.97
N ILE A 182 -17.41 16.17 21.12
CA ILE A 182 -18.06 15.02 20.50
C ILE A 182 -18.46 14.04 21.60
N GLU A 183 -19.75 13.85 21.84
CA GLU A 183 -20.24 12.64 22.51
C GLU A 183 -19.80 11.44 21.65
N LYS A 184 -18.83 10.67 22.16
CA LYS A 184 -18.25 9.48 21.51
C LYS A 184 -19.17 8.25 21.57
N HIS A 185 -20.34 8.36 22.19
CA HIS A 185 -21.34 7.30 22.28
C HIS A 185 -22.27 7.34 21.05
N GLY A 186 -22.47 6.18 20.40
CA GLY A 186 -23.44 6.04 19.30
C GLY A 186 -22.95 6.43 17.90
N LEU A 187 -21.65 6.33 17.57
CA LEU A 187 -21.17 6.47 16.19
C LEU A 187 -21.33 5.17 15.39
N LEU A 188 -21.88 5.24 14.17
CA LEU A 188 -21.97 4.06 13.28
C LEU A 188 -20.59 3.49 12.94
N THR A 189 -19.60 4.35 12.69
CA THR A 189 -18.23 3.95 12.39
C THR A 189 -17.59 3.17 13.54
N ARG A 190 -17.94 3.50 14.79
CA ARG A 190 -17.48 2.79 15.99
C ARG A 190 -18.08 1.38 16.03
N PHE A 191 -19.41 1.26 15.87
CA PHE A 191 -20.09 -0.05 15.79
C PHE A 191 -19.45 -0.95 14.72
N VAL A 192 -19.28 -0.42 13.50
CA VAL A 192 -18.70 -1.15 12.36
C VAL A 192 -17.25 -1.59 12.63
N ASN A 193 -16.45 -0.75 13.28
CA ASN A 193 -15.07 -1.09 13.61
C ASN A 193 -14.98 -2.13 14.73
N GLU A 194 -15.77 -2.00 15.78
CA GLU A 194 -15.83 -3.00 16.86
C GLU A 194 -16.34 -4.35 16.34
N ALA A 195 -17.37 -4.37 15.49
CA ALA A 195 -17.88 -5.58 14.86
C ALA A 195 -16.84 -6.26 13.96
N ASP A 196 -16.14 -5.49 13.11
CA ASP A 196 -15.03 -6.01 12.29
C ASP A 196 -13.93 -6.60 13.18
N VAL A 197 -13.49 -5.91 14.24
CA VAL A 197 -12.46 -6.41 15.16
C VAL A 197 -12.86 -7.75 15.77
N ILE A 198 -14.10 -7.89 16.25
CA ILE A 198 -14.60 -9.15 16.82
C ILE A 198 -14.65 -10.26 15.76
N TYR A 199 -15.10 -9.95 14.54
CA TYR A 199 -15.12 -10.91 13.44
C TYR A 199 -13.70 -11.36 13.04
N GLN A 200 -12.74 -10.44 12.97
CA GLN A 200 -11.33 -10.78 12.72
C GLN A 200 -10.73 -11.60 13.87
N TRP A 201 -11.14 -11.33 15.11
CA TRP A 201 -10.74 -12.12 16.27
C TRP A 201 -11.27 -13.55 16.16
N PHE A 202 -12.54 -13.75 15.83
CA PHE A 202 -13.11 -15.07 15.54
C PHE A 202 -12.27 -15.85 14.53
N LEU A 203 -11.97 -15.25 13.36
CA LEU A 203 -11.13 -15.91 12.35
C LEU A 203 -9.72 -16.23 12.90
N GLY A 204 -9.15 -15.34 13.72
CA GLY A 204 -7.86 -15.55 14.36
C GLY A 204 -7.87 -16.68 15.40
N THR A 205 -8.92 -16.80 16.20
CA THR A 205 -9.10 -17.86 17.18
C THR A 205 -9.34 -19.20 16.48
N MET A 206 -10.17 -19.24 15.43
CA MET A 206 -10.34 -20.43 14.59
C MET A 206 -9.02 -20.95 14.04
N ARG A 207 -8.12 -20.06 13.60
CA ARG A 207 -6.78 -20.47 13.15
C ARG A 207 -5.98 -21.16 14.26
N LYS A 208 -5.94 -20.55 15.45
CA LYS A 208 -5.24 -21.15 16.61
C LYS A 208 -5.85 -22.49 17.01
N ALA A 209 -7.18 -22.58 16.99
CA ALA A 209 -7.92 -23.80 17.31
C ALA A 209 -7.58 -24.94 16.34
N VAL A 210 -7.54 -24.67 15.03
CA VAL A 210 -7.16 -25.68 14.02
C VAL A 210 -5.71 -26.12 14.19
N PHE A 211 -4.77 -25.21 14.49
CA PHE A 211 -3.39 -25.59 14.80
C PHE A 211 -3.30 -26.44 16.07
N GLN A 212 -4.01 -26.08 17.13
CA GLN A 212 -4.03 -26.86 18.37
C GLN A 212 -4.65 -28.25 18.14
N TYR A 213 -5.75 -28.34 17.39
CA TYR A 213 -6.35 -29.61 16.98
C TYR A 213 -5.34 -30.50 16.27
N TRP A 214 -4.57 -29.92 15.35
CA TRP A 214 -3.57 -30.64 14.59
C TRP A 214 -2.42 -31.17 15.46
N GLU A 215 -1.90 -30.36 16.38
CA GLU A 215 -0.89 -30.79 17.35
C GLU A 215 -1.43 -31.91 18.27
N ASN A 216 -2.69 -31.80 18.72
CA ASN A 216 -3.35 -32.82 19.51
C ASN A 216 -3.46 -34.15 18.74
N VAL A 217 -3.93 -34.11 17.48
CA VAL A 217 -4.04 -35.31 16.63
C VAL A 217 -2.67 -35.93 16.36
N ARG A 218 -1.64 -35.12 16.07
CA ARG A 218 -0.25 -35.61 15.91
C ARG A 218 0.27 -36.29 17.17
N GLY A 219 0.01 -35.71 18.34
CA GLY A 219 0.40 -36.29 19.63
C GLY A 219 -0.24 -37.67 19.89
N LEU A 220 -1.46 -37.87 19.40
CA LEU A 220 -2.20 -39.15 19.49
C LEU A 220 -1.71 -40.19 18.48
N GLU A 221 -1.23 -39.77 17.30
CA GLU A 221 -0.78 -40.65 16.21
C GLU A 221 0.65 -41.21 16.39
N ILE A 222 1.44 -40.73 17.36
CA ILE A 222 2.78 -41.28 17.68
C ILE A 222 2.71 -42.77 18.12
N GLU A 223 1.53 -43.30 18.46
CA GLU A 223 1.33 -44.72 18.77
C GLU A 223 0.96 -45.64 17.59
N VAL A 224 0.63 -45.12 16.39
CA VAL A 224 0.28 -45.97 15.22
C VAL A 224 0.85 -45.38 13.92
N ARG A 225 1.84 -46.07 13.33
CA ARG A 225 2.37 -45.75 11.99
C ARG A 225 1.28 -45.95 10.93
N GLU A 226 0.85 -44.89 10.24
CA GLU A 226 0.56 -44.90 8.79
C GLU A 226 0.19 -43.53 8.18
N ASN A 227 0.87 -43.21 7.07
CA ASN A 227 0.59 -42.24 5.99
C ASN A 227 -0.82 -41.60 5.89
N ARG A 228 -1.17 -40.66 6.78
CA ARG A 228 -2.17 -39.62 6.49
C ARG A 228 -1.49 -38.39 5.88
N SER A 229 -2.02 -37.92 4.75
CA SER A 229 -1.57 -36.67 4.13
C SER A 229 -1.95 -35.49 5.03
N LEU A 230 -1.00 -34.61 5.34
CA LEU A 230 -1.14 -33.44 6.20
C LEU A 230 -2.33 -32.52 5.87
N GLU A 231 -2.77 -32.50 4.61
CA GLU A 231 -3.91 -31.69 4.17
C GLU A 231 -5.28 -32.29 4.52
N GLY A 232 -5.38 -33.62 4.61
CA GLY A 232 -6.62 -34.29 4.96
C GLY A 232 -7.05 -33.97 6.40
N THR A 233 -6.07 -33.92 7.31
CA THR A 233 -6.28 -33.53 8.71
C THR A 233 -6.64 -32.06 8.88
N PHE A 234 -6.16 -31.17 8.00
CA PHE A 234 -6.47 -29.74 8.08
C PHE A 234 -7.93 -29.44 7.71
N GLN A 235 -8.41 -29.98 6.59
CA GLN A 235 -9.80 -29.82 6.17
C GLN A 235 -10.75 -30.45 7.20
N GLU A 236 -10.40 -31.63 7.71
CA GLU A 236 -11.14 -32.30 8.79
C GLU A 236 -11.22 -31.42 10.05
N ALA A 237 -10.11 -30.81 10.48
CA ALA A 237 -10.08 -29.93 11.65
C ALA A 237 -11.01 -28.72 11.49
N VAL A 238 -10.95 -28.02 10.34
CA VAL A 238 -11.81 -26.86 10.05
C VAL A 238 -13.28 -27.26 10.08
N GLN A 239 -13.65 -28.31 9.34
CA GLN A 239 -15.04 -28.76 9.25
C GLN A 239 -15.58 -29.26 10.58
N SER A 240 -14.75 -29.99 11.32
CA SER A 240 -15.09 -30.54 12.62
C SER A 240 -15.36 -29.44 13.64
N LEU A 241 -14.45 -28.47 13.78
CA LEU A 241 -14.63 -27.34 14.71
C LEU A 241 -15.86 -26.50 14.35
N LEU A 242 -16.05 -26.18 13.06
CA LEU A 242 -17.20 -25.40 12.63
C LEU A 242 -18.53 -26.14 12.84
N THR A 243 -18.56 -27.46 12.67
CA THR A 243 -19.77 -28.24 12.89
C THR A 243 -20.14 -28.33 14.36
N HIS A 244 -19.16 -28.48 15.27
CA HIS A 244 -19.43 -28.47 16.72
C HIS A 244 -20.06 -27.16 17.18
N PHE A 245 -19.61 -26.03 16.64
CA PHE A 245 -20.20 -24.73 16.95
C PHE A 245 -21.41 -24.37 16.08
N ASN A 246 -21.85 -25.22 15.14
CA ASN A 246 -22.91 -24.89 14.19
C ASN A 246 -22.65 -23.59 13.38
N LEU A 247 -21.41 -23.46 12.88
CA LEU A 247 -20.86 -22.31 12.16
C LEU A 247 -20.38 -22.66 10.73
N GLN A 248 -20.93 -23.70 10.11
CA GLN A 248 -20.51 -24.18 8.77
C GLN A 248 -20.59 -23.10 7.68
N GLU A 249 -21.48 -22.12 7.85
CA GLU A 249 -21.65 -20.98 6.95
C GLU A 249 -20.39 -20.10 6.85
N PHE A 250 -19.48 -20.17 7.84
CA PHE A 250 -18.21 -19.44 7.84
C PHE A 250 -17.04 -20.24 7.23
N GLU A 251 -17.26 -21.44 6.68
CA GLU A 251 -16.20 -22.33 6.15
C GLU A 251 -15.30 -21.62 5.12
N SER A 252 -15.91 -20.97 4.12
CA SER A 252 -15.17 -20.22 3.09
C SER A 252 -14.31 -19.10 3.71
N ALA A 253 -14.87 -18.33 4.64
CA ALA A 253 -14.16 -17.23 5.28
C ALA A 253 -13.00 -17.71 6.14
N VAL A 254 -13.15 -18.86 6.82
CA VAL A 254 -12.09 -19.49 7.60
C VAL A 254 -10.95 -19.93 6.68
N TYR A 255 -11.22 -20.66 5.60
CA TYR A 255 -10.18 -21.08 4.63
C TYR A 255 -9.47 -19.89 4.00
N GLU A 256 -10.21 -18.89 3.53
CA GLU A 256 -9.62 -17.66 2.97
C GLU A 256 -8.71 -16.96 3.98
N SER A 257 -9.06 -16.99 5.26
CA SER A 257 -8.22 -16.43 6.32
C SER A 257 -6.90 -17.19 6.50
N PHE A 258 -6.83 -18.49 6.18
CA PHE A 258 -5.58 -19.24 6.17
C PHE A 258 -4.77 -18.97 4.91
N ASP A 259 -5.38 -18.93 3.74
CA ASP A 259 -4.67 -18.71 2.48
C ASP A 259 -4.08 -17.28 2.40
N THR A 260 -4.74 -16.30 3.02
CA THR A 260 -4.30 -14.88 2.99
C THR A 260 -3.57 -14.41 4.24
N ARG A 261 -3.78 -15.03 5.41
CA ARG A 261 -3.11 -14.64 6.68
C ARG A 261 -2.31 -15.76 7.35
N GLY A 262 -2.45 -17.01 6.93
CA GLY A 262 -1.71 -18.16 7.47
C GLY A 262 -0.21 -18.13 7.18
N LEU A 263 0.19 -17.41 6.11
CA LEU A 263 1.59 -17.09 5.81
C LEU A 263 2.32 -16.36 6.95
N ARG A 264 1.59 -15.70 7.85
CA ARG A 264 2.15 -14.90 8.95
C ARG A 264 2.61 -15.70 10.17
N GLN A 265 2.23 -16.98 10.30
CA GLN A 265 2.52 -17.81 11.47
C GLN A 265 3.39 -19.04 11.17
N SER A 266 3.53 -19.45 9.91
CA SER A 266 4.41 -20.57 9.51
C SER A 266 5.89 -20.27 9.74
N ALA A 267 6.28 -19.00 9.89
CA ALA A 267 7.55 -18.62 10.48
C ALA A 267 7.43 -18.65 12.01
N GLY A 268 7.96 -19.67 12.68
CA GLY A 268 7.99 -19.81 14.15
C GLY A 268 8.68 -18.69 14.94
N GLY A 269 8.83 -17.50 14.38
CA GLY A 269 9.13 -16.29 15.11
C GLY A 269 7.86 -15.77 15.79
N LYS A 270 7.97 -15.36 17.05
CA LYS A 270 7.02 -14.42 17.67
C LYS A 270 6.78 -13.34 16.61
N ALA A 271 5.57 -13.27 16.05
CA ALA A 271 5.19 -12.17 15.17
C ALA A 271 5.64 -10.92 15.91
N ASN A 272 6.64 -10.23 15.37
CA ASN A 272 7.08 -8.96 15.93
C ASN A 272 5.86 -8.07 15.81
N LYS A 273 5.04 -7.99 16.88
CA LYS A 273 3.89 -7.08 16.97
C LYS A 273 4.32 -5.63 16.71
N LEU A 274 5.63 -5.38 16.74
CA LEU A 274 6.26 -4.08 16.53
C LEU A 274 7.06 -3.93 15.21
N SER A 275 7.12 -4.91 14.30
CA SER A 275 7.55 -4.61 12.92
C SER A 275 6.29 -4.50 12.05
N SER A 276 6.00 -3.49 11.23
CA SER A 276 6.71 -2.31 10.78
C SER A 276 5.89 -1.73 9.62
N SER A 277 5.51 -0.45 9.72
CA SER A 277 4.47 0.24 8.94
C SER A 277 3.03 -0.29 9.15
N LYS A 278 2.13 0.60 9.61
CA LYS A 278 0.69 0.53 9.29
C LYS A 278 0.46 0.85 7.81
N SER A 279 1.37 0.44 6.92
CA SER A 279 1.11 0.57 5.51
C SER A 279 -0.14 -0.24 5.20
N TYR A 280 -0.99 0.32 4.33
CA TYR A 280 -2.18 -0.38 3.90
C TYR A 280 -1.83 -1.72 3.21
N HIS A 281 -0.59 -1.88 2.74
CA HIS A 281 -0.09 -3.15 2.20
C HIS A 281 -0.22 -4.31 3.21
N HIS A 282 -0.11 -4.02 4.51
CA HIS A 282 -0.23 -4.99 5.60
C HIS A 282 -1.57 -4.93 6.35
N THR A 283 -2.09 -3.72 6.60
CA THR A 283 -3.37 -3.53 7.34
C THR A 283 -4.57 -3.87 6.47
N GLY A 284 -4.42 -3.78 5.15
CA GLY A 284 -5.47 -3.98 4.17
C GLY A 284 -6.44 -2.79 4.10
N LEU A 285 -7.52 -2.97 3.37
CA LEU A 285 -8.62 -2.00 3.32
C LEU A 285 -9.97 -2.69 3.52
N LYS A 286 -10.96 -1.88 3.89
CA LYS A 286 -12.33 -2.29 4.19
C LYS A 286 -13.31 -1.32 3.55
N LEU A 287 -14.29 -1.86 2.86
CA LEU A 287 -15.46 -1.15 2.36
C LEU A 287 -16.71 -1.74 3.03
N VAL A 288 -17.50 -0.90 3.68
CA VAL A 288 -18.75 -1.30 4.32
C VAL A 288 -19.90 -0.57 3.66
N GLU A 289 -20.87 -1.34 3.18
CA GLU A 289 -22.10 -0.84 2.60
C GLU A 289 -23.27 -1.15 3.54
N VAL A 290 -23.94 -0.10 3.99
CA VAL A 290 -25.19 -0.20 4.75
C VAL A 290 -26.34 0.04 3.79
N ALA A 291 -27.15 -0.99 3.61
CA ALA A 291 -28.27 -0.99 2.67
C ALA A 291 -29.45 -1.79 3.24
N HIS A 292 -30.67 -1.47 2.78
CA HIS A 292 -31.84 -2.27 3.12
C HIS A 292 -31.69 -3.73 2.67
N ASN A 293 -32.25 -4.64 3.47
CA ASN A 293 -32.34 -6.03 3.09
C ASN A 293 -33.25 -6.19 1.87
N GLN A 294 -32.87 -7.06 0.93
CA GLN A 294 -33.65 -7.29 -0.29
C GLN A 294 -35.09 -7.66 0.06
N GLY A 295 -36.05 -6.96 -0.54
CA GLY A 295 -37.48 -7.19 -0.30
C GLY A 295 -38.04 -6.58 0.99
N THR A 296 -37.26 -5.87 1.80
CA THR A 296 -37.76 -5.21 3.04
C THR A 296 -37.31 -3.76 3.15
N ARG A 297 -38.07 -2.93 3.87
CA ARG A 297 -37.74 -1.52 4.16
C ARG A 297 -37.46 -1.23 5.63
N ASP A 298 -37.75 -2.20 6.51
CA ASP A 298 -37.67 -2.02 7.96
C ASP A 298 -36.37 -2.52 8.57
N THR A 299 -35.49 -3.12 7.76
CA THR A 299 -34.21 -3.66 8.21
C THR A 299 -33.09 -3.36 7.22
N VAL A 300 -31.88 -3.18 7.75
CA VAL A 300 -30.65 -3.00 6.98
C VAL A 300 -29.62 -4.09 7.30
N ASN A 301 -28.74 -4.36 6.34
CA ASN A 301 -27.52 -5.12 6.52
C ASN A 301 -26.29 -4.21 6.52
N CYS A 302 -25.17 -4.73 7.01
CA CYS A 302 -23.90 -4.03 7.04
C CYS A 302 -22.86 -4.90 6.31
N LYS A 303 -22.88 -4.86 4.98
CA LYS A 303 -22.04 -5.70 4.12
C LYS A 303 -20.61 -5.16 4.09
N ALA A 304 -19.68 -5.89 4.69
CA ALA A 304 -18.26 -5.59 4.70
C ALA A 304 -17.52 -6.42 3.65
N SER A 305 -16.79 -5.73 2.79
CA SER A 305 -15.84 -6.31 1.84
C SER A 305 -14.43 -5.91 2.21
N PHE A 306 -13.52 -6.88 2.11
CA PHE A 306 -12.17 -6.74 2.61
C PHE A 306 -11.17 -6.97 1.48
N LEU A 307 -10.06 -6.25 1.57
CA LEU A 307 -8.81 -6.62 0.93
C LEU A 307 -7.79 -6.69 2.07
N ASN A 308 -7.59 -7.89 2.62
CA ASN A 308 -6.83 -8.08 3.86
C ASN A 308 -5.34 -7.79 3.74
N THR A 309 -4.81 -7.84 2.52
CA THR A 309 -3.44 -7.48 2.18
C THR A 309 -3.41 -7.04 0.73
N SER A 310 -2.42 -6.22 0.36
CA SER A 310 -2.16 -5.87 -1.03
C SER A 310 -1.37 -6.96 -1.77
N PRO A 311 -1.29 -6.94 -3.10
CA PRO A 311 -0.40 -7.85 -3.84
C PRO A 311 1.07 -7.80 -3.39
N SER A 312 1.62 -6.60 -3.14
CA SER A 312 2.99 -6.43 -2.59
C SER A 312 3.12 -7.08 -1.20
N GLY A 313 2.07 -6.98 -0.39
CA GLY A 313 1.99 -7.62 0.92
C GLY A 313 2.01 -9.14 0.82
N VAL A 314 1.24 -9.72 -0.12
CA VAL A 314 1.28 -11.17 -0.39
C VAL A 314 2.68 -11.61 -0.80
N LEU A 315 3.35 -10.88 -1.70
CA LEU A 315 4.70 -11.24 -2.15
C LEU A 315 5.71 -11.26 -0.99
N ALA A 316 5.63 -10.27 -0.10
CA ALA A 316 6.46 -10.23 1.11
C ALA A 316 6.12 -11.38 2.07
N ASP A 317 4.83 -11.67 2.28
CA ASP A 317 4.35 -12.78 3.11
C ASP A 317 4.87 -14.14 2.58
N MET A 318 4.94 -14.33 1.25
CA MET A 318 5.50 -15.55 0.64
C MET A 318 7.00 -15.71 0.96
N VAL A 319 7.77 -14.62 0.90
CA VAL A 319 9.21 -14.65 1.22
C VAL A 319 9.44 -14.88 2.71
N ASP A 320 8.62 -14.27 3.58
CA ASP A 320 8.69 -14.48 5.02
C ASP A 320 8.31 -15.92 5.42
N ALA A 321 7.42 -16.56 4.66
CA ALA A 321 7.07 -17.98 4.81
C ALA A 321 8.16 -18.95 4.30
N GLY A 322 9.27 -18.45 3.74
CA GLY A 322 10.43 -19.24 3.35
C GLY A 322 10.57 -19.54 1.85
N ALA A 323 9.76 -18.91 0.99
CA ALA A 323 9.90 -19.06 -0.46
C ALA A 323 11.04 -18.20 -1.03
N VAL A 324 11.72 -18.72 -2.06
CA VAL A 324 12.67 -17.95 -2.89
C VAL A 324 11.98 -17.58 -4.20
N ILE A 325 11.85 -16.28 -4.47
CA ILE A 325 11.13 -15.78 -5.65
C ILE A 325 12.11 -15.22 -6.69
N LEU A 326 12.08 -15.78 -7.90
CA LEU A 326 12.73 -15.25 -9.08
C LEU A 326 11.67 -14.64 -10.01
N GLY A 327 11.52 -13.31 -9.94
CA GLY A 327 10.66 -12.55 -10.84
C GLY A 327 11.37 -12.14 -12.12
N ILE A 328 10.78 -12.46 -13.27
CA ILE A 328 11.32 -12.18 -14.60
C ILE A 328 10.34 -11.30 -15.36
N SER A 329 10.82 -10.16 -15.87
CA SER A 329 10.10 -9.31 -16.83
C SER A 329 11.06 -8.30 -17.43
N ALA A 330 10.81 -7.91 -18.68
CA ALA A 330 11.53 -6.80 -19.32
C ALA A 330 11.41 -5.51 -18.50
N THR A 331 10.24 -5.29 -17.91
CA THR A 331 9.90 -4.10 -17.13
C THR A 331 9.76 -4.38 -15.64
N ALA A 332 10.44 -5.41 -15.12
CA ALA A 332 10.38 -5.81 -13.71
C ALA A 332 10.73 -4.65 -12.74
N ARG A 333 11.55 -3.70 -13.18
CA ARG A 333 11.99 -2.52 -12.42
C ARG A 333 11.31 -1.21 -12.87
N ALA A 334 10.12 -1.29 -13.47
CA ALA A 334 9.34 -0.09 -13.74
C ALA A 334 8.82 0.50 -12.42
N ASP A 335 9.05 1.80 -12.22
CA ASP A 335 8.72 2.55 -10.99
C ASP A 335 7.23 2.95 -10.91
N THR A 336 6.32 2.03 -11.25
CA THR A 336 4.85 2.22 -11.12
C THR A 336 4.27 1.24 -10.13
N VAL A 337 3.42 1.69 -9.23
CA VAL A 337 2.81 0.89 -8.15
C VAL A 337 1.37 0.46 -8.43
N ILE A 338 0.78 0.97 -9.53
CA ILE A 338 -0.46 0.42 -10.09
C ILE A 338 -0.15 -0.75 -11.02
N HIS A 339 0.86 -0.60 -11.87
CA HIS A 339 1.22 -1.59 -12.90
C HIS A 339 2.44 -2.44 -12.53
N ASN A 340 2.93 -2.38 -11.30
CA ASN A 340 3.98 -3.25 -10.78
C ASN A 340 3.80 -3.37 -9.25
N PHE A 341 4.58 -4.23 -8.62
CA PHE A 341 4.64 -4.26 -7.16
C PHE A 341 5.31 -3.00 -6.61
N ASP A 342 4.95 -2.63 -5.38
CA ASP A 342 5.58 -1.54 -4.66
C ASP A 342 6.97 -1.98 -4.14
N PHE A 343 8.00 -1.72 -4.95
CA PHE A 343 9.38 -2.04 -4.59
C PHE A 343 9.92 -1.21 -3.44
N LYS A 344 9.35 -0.03 -3.15
CA LYS A 344 9.74 0.77 -1.99
C LYS A 344 9.30 0.03 -0.72
N TYR A 345 8.03 -0.37 -0.65
CA TYR A 345 7.50 -1.20 0.42
C TYR A 345 8.26 -2.53 0.56
N LEU A 346 8.49 -3.24 -0.55
CA LEU A 346 9.23 -4.51 -0.52
C LEU A 346 10.66 -4.34 -0.02
N ASN A 347 11.35 -3.26 -0.39
CA ASN A 347 12.69 -2.98 0.08
C ASN A 347 12.70 -2.64 1.59
N GLU A 348 11.73 -1.87 2.06
CA GLU A 348 11.57 -1.54 3.48
C GLU A 348 11.27 -2.79 4.33
N ARG A 349 10.44 -3.71 3.84
CA ARG A 349 10.02 -4.92 4.56
C ARG A 349 10.99 -6.09 4.47
N LEU A 350 11.56 -6.34 3.28
CA LEU A 350 12.41 -7.50 3.05
C LEU A 350 13.89 -7.19 3.27
N GLY A 351 14.29 -5.92 3.20
CA GLY A 351 15.67 -5.47 3.38
C GLY A 351 16.65 -6.30 2.56
N ASN A 352 17.60 -6.94 3.24
CA ASN A 352 18.64 -7.77 2.61
C ASN A 352 18.11 -9.02 1.88
N LYS A 353 16.85 -9.43 2.12
CA LYS A 353 16.23 -10.53 1.36
C LYS A 353 15.82 -10.13 -0.06
N LEU A 354 15.64 -8.82 -0.34
CA LEU A 354 15.32 -8.33 -1.68
C LEU A 354 16.60 -8.11 -2.50
N LEU A 355 16.88 -9.03 -3.43
CA LEU A 355 18.08 -8.96 -4.25
C LEU A 355 17.86 -8.19 -5.55
N SER A 356 18.90 -7.48 -5.98
CA SER A 356 18.94 -6.75 -7.25
C SER A 356 20.17 -7.16 -8.06
N LEU A 357 20.06 -7.12 -9.39
CA LEU A 357 21.20 -7.41 -10.26
C LEU A 357 22.32 -6.39 -10.01
N SER A 358 23.52 -6.89 -9.74
CA SER A 358 24.73 -6.10 -9.67
C SER A 358 25.06 -5.47 -11.03
N ARG A 359 25.90 -4.42 -11.03
CA ARG A 359 26.35 -3.77 -12.27
C ARG A 359 27.00 -4.75 -13.25
N GLU A 360 27.80 -5.69 -12.75
CA GLU A 360 28.44 -6.72 -13.57
C GLU A 360 27.41 -7.69 -14.18
N GLN A 361 26.42 -8.12 -13.40
CA GLN A 361 25.35 -8.98 -13.90
C GLN A 361 24.52 -8.27 -14.97
N LYS A 362 24.18 -6.99 -14.77
CA LYS A 362 23.50 -6.17 -15.78
C LYS A 362 24.33 -6.07 -17.06
N GLN A 363 25.63 -5.85 -16.94
CA GLN A 363 26.53 -5.79 -18.09
C GLN A 363 26.63 -7.14 -18.82
N ARG A 364 26.62 -8.28 -18.12
CA ARG A 364 26.56 -9.61 -18.75
C ARG A 364 25.26 -9.81 -19.54
N VAL A 365 24.12 -9.39 -18.99
CA VAL A 365 22.82 -9.42 -19.68
C VAL A 365 22.84 -8.52 -20.92
N ASN A 366 23.39 -7.31 -20.79
CA ASN A 366 23.57 -6.39 -21.90
C ASN A 366 24.43 -7.01 -23.01
N ASN A 367 25.64 -7.49 -22.68
CA ASN A 367 26.55 -8.09 -23.64
C ASN A 367 25.91 -9.30 -24.34
N TYR A 368 25.17 -10.12 -23.59
CA TYR A 368 24.42 -11.23 -24.17
C TYR A 368 23.38 -10.73 -25.17
N TYR A 369 22.55 -9.74 -24.80
CA TYR A 369 21.56 -9.16 -25.71
C TYR A 369 22.21 -8.58 -26.97
N HIS A 370 23.25 -7.77 -26.83
CA HIS A 370 23.98 -7.15 -27.94
C HIS A 370 24.65 -8.18 -28.86
N SER A 371 25.19 -9.28 -28.31
CA SER A 371 25.76 -10.38 -29.12
C SER A 371 24.70 -11.10 -29.96
N ARG A 372 23.44 -11.09 -29.52
CA ARG A 372 22.30 -11.66 -30.25
C ARG A 372 21.63 -10.64 -31.16
N ARG A 373 21.90 -9.34 -31.02
CA ARG A 373 21.22 -8.24 -31.73
C ARG A 373 22.21 -7.15 -32.13
N ASN A 374 23.28 -7.50 -32.83
CA ASN A 374 24.29 -6.53 -33.22
C ASN A 374 23.81 -5.63 -34.38
N TYR A 375 22.92 -4.68 -34.09
CA TYR A 375 22.31 -3.79 -35.10
C TYR A 375 23.35 -2.88 -35.73
N LYS A 376 24.23 -2.29 -34.92
CA LYS A 376 25.18 -1.26 -35.36
C LYS A 376 26.18 -1.81 -36.36
N ASP A 377 26.82 -2.94 -36.05
CA ASP A 377 27.89 -3.46 -36.90
C ASP A 377 27.35 -4.17 -38.14
N ASN A 378 26.10 -4.66 -38.09
CA ASN A 378 25.43 -5.28 -39.24
C ASN A 378 24.60 -4.29 -40.09
N GLY A 379 24.56 -3.00 -39.74
CA GLY A 379 23.95 -1.96 -40.58
C GLY A 379 22.43 -1.81 -40.47
N VAL A 380 21.82 -2.23 -39.36
CA VAL A 380 20.41 -1.95 -39.04
C VAL A 380 20.27 -0.56 -38.41
N VAL A 381 19.39 0.28 -38.96
CA VAL A 381 19.18 1.67 -38.55
C VAL A 381 17.78 1.85 -37.95
N LEU A 382 17.73 2.41 -36.74
CA LEU A 382 16.49 2.79 -36.05
C LEU A 382 16.12 4.23 -36.38
N THR A 383 14.94 4.44 -36.99
CA THR A 383 14.45 5.77 -37.37
C THR A 383 13.24 6.14 -36.51
N VAL A 384 13.43 7.12 -35.63
CA VAL A 384 12.39 7.60 -34.70
C VAL A 384 11.76 8.90 -35.22
N LYS A 385 10.43 8.92 -35.35
CA LYS A 385 9.64 10.09 -35.77
C LYS A 385 8.52 10.38 -34.76
N TYR A 386 8.61 11.52 -34.07
CA TYR A 386 7.52 12.07 -33.25
C TYR A 386 6.53 12.83 -34.14
N LEU A 387 5.26 12.42 -34.11
CA LEU A 387 4.21 12.92 -34.99
C LEU A 387 3.33 13.93 -34.25
N ASN A 388 3.23 15.14 -34.82
CA ASN A 388 2.33 16.20 -34.38
C ASN A 388 0.99 16.12 -35.12
N SER A 389 -0.07 16.69 -34.53
CA SER A 389 -1.35 16.85 -35.24
C SER A 389 -1.16 17.69 -36.50
N ARG A 390 -1.85 17.31 -37.58
CA ARG A 390 -1.87 18.04 -38.84
C ARG A 390 -3.29 18.07 -39.38
N ASP A 391 -4.06 19.04 -38.91
CA ASP A 391 -5.49 19.13 -39.22
C ASP A 391 -5.73 19.29 -40.73
N ALA A 392 -4.96 20.17 -41.40
CA ALA A 392 -5.04 20.34 -42.86
C ALA A 392 -4.74 19.05 -43.65
N PHE A 393 -3.86 18.18 -43.14
CA PHE A 393 -3.59 16.88 -43.77
C PHE A 393 -4.78 15.93 -43.65
N LEU A 394 -5.46 15.94 -42.49
CA LEU A 394 -6.66 15.14 -42.28
C LEU A 394 -7.86 15.70 -43.07
N ASP A 395 -8.04 17.02 -43.09
CA ASP A 395 -9.13 17.68 -43.82
C ASP A 395 -9.11 17.30 -45.30
N ALA A 396 -7.93 17.37 -45.94
CA ALA A 396 -7.75 16.93 -47.33
C ALA A 396 -8.15 15.47 -47.55
N LEU A 397 -7.79 14.55 -46.63
CA LEU A 397 -8.16 13.13 -46.75
C LEU A 397 -9.66 12.89 -46.56
N LEU A 398 -10.30 13.65 -45.66
CA LEU A 398 -11.74 13.55 -45.44
C LEU A 398 -12.51 14.07 -46.66
N GLU A 399 -12.12 15.22 -47.21
CA GLU A 399 -12.72 15.78 -48.42
C GLU A 399 -12.57 14.83 -49.62
N GLU A 400 -11.44 14.15 -49.75
CA GLU A 400 -11.26 13.12 -50.79
C GLU A 400 -12.11 11.86 -50.54
N TYR A 401 -12.35 11.49 -49.29
CA TYR A 401 -13.19 10.32 -48.94
C TYR A 401 -14.67 10.58 -49.21
N LYS A 402 -15.13 11.83 -49.00
CA LYS A 402 -16.50 12.29 -49.22
C LYS A 402 -16.52 13.68 -49.87
N PRO A 403 -16.25 13.77 -51.18
CA PRO A 403 -16.19 15.05 -51.90
C PRO A 403 -17.53 15.79 -51.94
N GLU A 404 -18.65 15.08 -51.76
CA GLU A 404 -19.99 15.63 -51.67
C GLU A 404 -20.31 16.34 -50.33
N ALA A 405 -19.45 16.21 -49.31
CA ALA A 405 -19.71 16.76 -47.99
C ALA A 405 -19.29 18.24 -47.88
N ARG A 406 -20.06 19.03 -47.10
CA ARG A 406 -19.87 20.49 -46.98
C ARG A 406 -18.64 20.90 -46.16
N SER A 407 -18.17 20.05 -45.25
CA SER A 407 -17.00 20.32 -44.40
C SER A 407 -16.48 19.02 -43.77
N SER A 408 -15.20 19.02 -43.38
CA SER A 408 -14.60 17.92 -42.63
C SER A 408 -15.27 17.68 -41.26
N HIS A 409 -15.81 18.73 -40.63
CA HIS A 409 -16.60 18.64 -39.39
C HIS A 409 -17.88 17.81 -39.60
N PHE A 410 -18.57 18.03 -40.74
CA PHE A 410 -19.74 17.27 -41.12
C PHE A 410 -19.39 15.79 -41.39
N ILE A 411 -18.23 15.53 -42.01
CA ILE A 411 -17.77 14.16 -42.27
C ILE A 411 -17.52 13.40 -40.97
N LEU A 412 -16.80 14.00 -40.02
CA LEU A 412 -16.53 13.39 -38.73
C LEU A 412 -17.82 13.05 -37.98
N ASN A 413 -18.79 13.97 -37.93
CA ASN A 413 -20.04 13.74 -37.21
C ASN A 413 -20.95 12.74 -37.93
N HIS A 414 -21.29 13.01 -39.19
CA HIS A 414 -22.35 12.29 -39.89
C HIS A 414 -21.88 10.96 -40.51
N TYR A 415 -20.66 10.91 -41.05
CA TYR A 415 -20.14 9.71 -41.71
C TYR A 415 -19.30 8.85 -40.78
N LEU A 416 -18.54 9.44 -39.85
CA LEU A 416 -17.71 8.67 -38.92
C LEU A 416 -18.36 8.49 -37.53
N GLY A 417 -19.50 9.12 -37.25
CA GLY A 417 -20.23 8.97 -35.99
C GLY A 417 -19.52 9.60 -34.78
N ILE A 418 -18.71 10.63 -34.99
CA ILE A 418 -17.92 11.29 -33.95
C ILE A 418 -18.66 12.50 -33.38
N ALA A 419 -19.00 12.44 -32.09
CA ALA A 419 -19.62 13.56 -31.39
C ALA A 419 -18.74 14.82 -31.43
N GLU A 420 -19.36 16.00 -31.49
CA GLU A 420 -18.64 17.29 -31.56
C GLU A 420 -17.62 17.47 -30.42
N SER A 421 -17.96 17.03 -29.21
CA SER A 421 -17.08 17.06 -28.03
C SER A 421 -15.82 16.20 -28.18
N GLU A 422 -15.82 15.21 -29.06
CA GLU A 422 -14.70 14.29 -29.30
C GLU A 422 -13.86 14.67 -30.53
N GLN A 423 -14.36 15.56 -31.38
CA GLN A 423 -13.74 15.82 -32.68
C GLN A 423 -12.32 16.37 -32.58
N ALA A 424 -12.04 17.27 -31.63
CA ALA A 424 -10.69 17.81 -31.44
C ALA A 424 -9.67 16.69 -31.13
N PHE A 425 -10.06 15.76 -30.27
CA PHE A 425 -9.23 14.61 -29.92
C PHE A 425 -9.07 13.65 -31.11
N VAL A 426 -10.17 13.32 -31.79
CA VAL A 426 -10.17 12.39 -32.93
C VAL A 426 -9.34 12.95 -34.10
N ARG A 427 -9.41 14.26 -34.37
CA ARG A 427 -8.58 14.92 -35.40
C ARG A 427 -7.09 14.78 -35.09
N SER A 428 -6.71 15.05 -33.84
CA SER A 428 -5.32 14.91 -33.38
C SER A 428 -4.82 13.47 -33.49
N TRP A 429 -5.64 12.50 -33.09
CA TRP A 429 -5.31 11.09 -33.14
C TRP A 429 -5.24 10.53 -34.57
N LEU A 430 -6.28 10.73 -35.38
CA LEU A 430 -6.35 10.20 -36.74
C LEU A 430 -5.26 10.80 -37.64
N SER A 431 -4.99 12.11 -37.55
CA SER A 431 -3.96 12.74 -38.39
C SER A 431 -2.57 12.13 -38.13
N LYS A 432 -2.21 11.86 -36.87
CA LYS A 432 -0.95 11.21 -36.49
C LYS A 432 -0.90 9.75 -36.96
N LEU A 433 -1.98 8.98 -36.72
CA LEU A 433 -2.07 7.58 -37.15
C LEU A 433 -1.91 7.46 -38.67
N LEU A 434 -2.67 8.24 -39.43
CA LEU A 434 -2.64 8.26 -40.89
C LEU A 434 -1.28 8.72 -41.44
N ALA A 435 -0.63 9.70 -40.80
CA ALA A 435 0.72 10.11 -41.16
C ALA A 435 1.75 8.97 -40.98
N SER A 436 1.61 8.16 -39.93
CA SER A 436 2.47 6.99 -39.72
C SER A 436 2.25 5.90 -40.78
N ILE A 437 1.00 5.62 -41.13
CA ILE A 437 0.63 4.64 -42.15
C ILE A 437 1.16 5.08 -43.52
N LYS A 438 0.95 6.34 -43.91
CA LYS A 438 1.47 6.87 -45.18
C LYS A 438 2.99 6.70 -45.27
N ALA A 439 3.70 7.02 -44.19
CA ALA A 439 5.16 6.91 -44.13
C ALA A 439 5.67 5.46 -44.13
N PHE A 440 4.89 4.50 -43.65
CA PHE A 440 5.19 3.07 -43.73
C PHE A 440 4.91 2.50 -45.12
N ILE A 441 3.77 2.84 -45.72
CA ILE A 441 3.40 2.36 -47.06
C ILE A 441 4.39 2.90 -48.10
N SER A 442 4.86 4.13 -47.94
CA SER A 442 5.85 4.72 -48.84
C SER A 442 7.28 4.24 -48.63
N SER A 443 7.57 3.46 -47.58
CA SER A 443 8.93 2.97 -47.35
C SER A 443 9.28 1.80 -48.31
N PRO A 444 10.53 1.66 -48.76
CA PRO A 444 10.88 0.63 -49.74
C PRO A 444 10.77 -0.80 -49.18
N ASP A 445 11.42 -1.06 -48.04
CA ASP A 445 11.69 -2.43 -47.58
C ASP A 445 10.82 -2.88 -46.40
N ASN A 446 10.15 -1.97 -45.68
CA ASN A 446 9.35 -2.36 -44.51
C ASN A 446 8.06 -3.05 -44.95
N ARG A 447 7.71 -4.14 -44.27
CA ARG A 447 6.58 -4.99 -44.64
C ARG A 447 5.60 -5.24 -43.52
N TYR A 448 5.98 -5.03 -42.26
CA TYR A 448 5.12 -5.36 -41.14
C TYR A 448 5.02 -4.22 -40.12
N MET A 449 3.88 -3.53 -40.16
CA MET A 449 3.54 -2.45 -39.25
C MET A 449 2.57 -2.90 -38.15
N LEU A 450 2.90 -2.56 -36.91
CA LEU A 450 2.02 -2.67 -35.76
C LEU A 450 1.65 -1.27 -35.22
N SER A 451 0.36 -0.98 -35.15
CA SER A 451 -0.19 0.22 -34.52
C SER A 451 -0.80 -0.12 -33.18
N LEU A 452 -0.24 0.45 -32.10
CA LEU A 452 -0.73 0.28 -30.73
C LEU A 452 -1.53 1.49 -30.29
N LEU A 453 -2.82 1.24 -30.04
CA LEU A 453 -3.83 2.26 -29.80
C LEU A 453 -4.42 2.17 -28.38
N ASN A 454 -5.10 3.24 -27.95
CA ASN A 454 -5.85 3.29 -26.69
C ASN A 454 -7.23 2.62 -26.76
N ARG A 455 -7.70 2.29 -27.96
CA ARG A 455 -9.06 1.80 -28.22
C ARG A 455 -9.04 0.72 -29.28
N THR A 456 -9.90 -0.28 -29.12
CA THR A 456 -10.06 -1.34 -30.11
C THR A 456 -10.78 -0.79 -31.34
N LEU A 457 -10.21 -1.03 -32.52
CA LEU A 457 -10.86 -0.77 -33.80
C LEU A 457 -11.56 -2.05 -34.26
N ASP A 458 -12.68 -2.40 -33.63
CA ASP A 458 -13.48 -3.57 -34.01
C ASP A 458 -14.64 -3.17 -34.94
N THR A 459 -15.57 -4.09 -35.18
CA THR A 459 -16.75 -3.86 -36.04
C THR A 459 -17.68 -2.77 -35.50
N THR A 460 -17.61 -2.38 -34.22
CA THR A 460 -18.41 -1.26 -33.68
C THR A 460 -17.94 0.09 -34.20
N ARG A 461 -16.70 0.18 -34.70
CA ARG A 461 -16.10 1.39 -35.28
C ARG A 461 -15.92 1.28 -36.79
N GLN A 462 -16.82 0.55 -37.46
CA GLN A 462 -16.69 0.22 -38.89
C GLN A 462 -16.47 1.46 -39.77
N ASN A 463 -17.19 2.56 -39.52
CA ASN A 463 -17.04 3.78 -40.30
C ASN A 463 -15.60 4.35 -40.27
N ILE A 464 -14.94 4.28 -39.11
CA ILE A 464 -13.53 4.71 -38.97
C ILE A 464 -12.62 3.71 -39.68
N ASN A 465 -12.89 2.40 -39.55
CA ASN A 465 -12.12 1.36 -40.21
C ASN A 465 -12.18 1.51 -41.74
N ASP A 466 -13.36 1.81 -42.29
CA ASP A 466 -13.57 2.02 -43.72
C ASP A 466 -12.81 3.26 -44.23
N PHE A 467 -12.78 4.34 -43.45
CA PHE A 467 -11.99 5.52 -43.78
C PHE A 467 -10.48 5.25 -43.75
N ILE A 468 -10.00 4.52 -42.73
CA ILE A 468 -8.59 4.11 -42.65
C ILE A 468 -8.26 3.17 -43.82
N GLN A 469 -9.15 2.25 -44.17
CA GLN A 469 -8.99 1.34 -45.30
C GLN A 469 -8.88 2.09 -46.62
N PHE A 470 -9.77 3.06 -46.85
CA PHE A 470 -9.71 3.95 -48.00
C PHE A 470 -8.34 4.64 -48.13
N CYS A 471 -7.81 5.17 -47.02
CA CYS A 471 -6.49 5.78 -47.02
C CYS A 471 -5.37 4.77 -47.35
N CYS A 472 -5.44 3.55 -46.80
CA CYS A 472 -4.49 2.49 -47.11
C CYS A 472 -4.53 2.11 -48.60
N ASP A 473 -5.72 1.90 -49.17
CA ASP A 473 -5.90 1.51 -50.56
C ASP A 473 -5.46 2.62 -51.53
N LYS A 474 -5.70 3.89 -51.16
CA LYS A 474 -5.19 5.05 -51.89
C LYS A 474 -3.68 5.03 -51.96
N TRP A 475 -2.99 4.91 -50.81
CA TRP A 475 -1.52 4.93 -50.79
C TRP A 475 -0.91 3.66 -51.39
N ALA A 476 -1.58 2.52 -51.27
CA ALA A 476 -1.18 1.29 -51.96
C ALA A 476 -1.12 1.50 -53.49
N LYS A 477 -2.12 2.19 -54.05
CA LYS A 477 -2.13 2.58 -55.47
C LYS A 477 -1.08 3.66 -55.78
N GLU A 478 -0.98 4.70 -54.96
CA GLU A 478 -0.02 5.82 -55.12
C GLU A 478 1.43 5.32 -55.18
N PHE A 479 1.79 4.35 -54.34
CA PHE A 479 3.15 3.80 -54.24
C PHE A 479 3.34 2.45 -54.95
N ASN A 480 2.32 1.96 -55.67
CA ASN A 480 2.33 0.68 -56.38
C ASN A 480 2.76 -0.52 -55.52
N VAL A 481 2.14 -0.66 -54.34
CA VAL A 481 2.39 -1.76 -53.39
C VAL A 481 1.09 -2.48 -53.04
N LYS A 482 1.18 -3.76 -52.66
CA LYS A 482 0.04 -4.49 -52.08
C LYS A 482 -0.02 -4.26 -50.59
N THR A 483 -1.22 -4.04 -50.05
CA THR A 483 -1.44 -3.85 -48.62
C THR A 483 -2.54 -4.75 -48.08
N LYS A 484 -2.35 -5.28 -46.87
CA LYS A 484 -3.39 -5.98 -46.10
C LYS A 484 -3.48 -5.37 -44.70
N THR A 485 -4.69 -5.05 -44.28
CA THR A 485 -5.00 -4.44 -43.00
C THR A 485 -5.72 -5.44 -42.10
N PHE A 486 -5.43 -5.38 -40.79
CA PHE A 486 -6.11 -6.18 -39.78
C PHE A 486 -6.54 -5.27 -38.64
N PHE A 487 -7.85 -5.16 -38.45
CA PHE A 487 -8.50 -4.36 -37.42
C PHE A 487 -8.87 -5.23 -36.21
N GLY A 488 -8.95 -4.62 -35.02
CA GLY A 488 -9.48 -5.28 -33.82
C GLY A 488 -8.65 -6.45 -33.29
N VAL A 489 -7.36 -6.53 -33.63
CA VAL A 489 -6.51 -7.69 -33.30
C VAL A 489 -6.30 -7.76 -31.79
N ASN A 490 -6.80 -8.83 -31.16
CA ASN A 490 -6.62 -9.12 -29.73
C ASN A 490 -5.97 -10.50 -29.48
N ALA A 491 -5.67 -10.82 -28.21
CA ALA A 491 -4.99 -12.06 -27.86
C ALA A 491 -5.75 -13.33 -28.28
N ASP A 492 -7.07 -13.33 -28.17
CA ASP A 492 -7.89 -14.49 -28.54
C ASP A 492 -7.94 -14.69 -30.06
N TRP A 493 -8.09 -13.60 -30.82
CA TRP A 493 -8.00 -13.62 -32.28
C TRP A 493 -6.62 -14.12 -32.76
N MET A 494 -5.54 -13.69 -32.09
CA MET A 494 -4.16 -14.14 -32.36
C MET A 494 -3.95 -15.63 -32.03
N ARG A 495 -4.67 -16.19 -31.03
CA ARG A 495 -4.57 -17.60 -30.65
C ARG A 495 -5.31 -18.52 -31.61
N LEU A 496 -6.48 -18.11 -32.09
CA LEU A 496 -7.40 -18.97 -32.83
C LEU A 496 -7.11 -19.08 -34.33
N VAL A 497 -6.95 -17.95 -35.05
CA VAL A 497 -6.90 -17.96 -36.53
C VAL A 497 -6.00 -16.86 -37.11
N GLY A 498 -5.97 -15.67 -36.49
CA GLY A 498 -5.48 -14.46 -37.16
C GLY A 498 -3.96 -14.34 -37.34
N TYR A 499 -3.19 -14.99 -36.47
CA TYR A 499 -1.74 -15.03 -36.61
C TYR A 499 -1.28 -15.79 -37.87
N ASP A 500 -2.01 -16.86 -38.22
CA ASP A 500 -1.69 -17.68 -39.39
C ASP A 500 -2.00 -16.93 -40.69
N GLU A 501 -3.02 -16.06 -40.70
CA GLU A 501 -3.32 -15.18 -41.86
C GLU A 501 -2.25 -14.11 -42.09
N ILE A 502 -1.84 -13.41 -41.02
CA ILE A 502 -0.75 -12.41 -41.08
C ILE A 502 0.53 -13.09 -41.59
N SER A 503 0.89 -14.22 -40.98
CA SER A 503 2.08 -14.99 -41.34
C SER A 503 2.02 -15.49 -42.78
N LYS A 504 0.86 -16.00 -43.22
CA LYS A 504 0.64 -16.46 -44.59
C LYS A 504 0.85 -15.33 -45.58
N HIS A 505 0.22 -14.16 -45.38
CA HIS A 505 0.36 -13.05 -46.31
C HIS A 505 1.82 -12.55 -46.39
N LEU A 506 2.51 -12.43 -45.26
CA LEU A 506 3.92 -12.03 -45.22
C LEU A 506 4.84 -13.06 -45.93
N ASN A 507 4.51 -14.35 -45.85
CA ASN A 507 5.29 -15.44 -46.45
C ASN A 507 5.01 -15.67 -47.95
N THR A 508 3.78 -15.41 -48.43
CA THR A 508 3.37 -15.75 -49.81
C THR A 508 3.42 -14.60 -50.80
N GLU A 509 3.27 -13.36 -50.34
CA GLU A 509 3.20 -12.18 -51.21
C GLU A 509 4.28 -11.17 -50.82
N LEU A 510 4.79 -10.37 -51.77
CA LEU A 510 5.65 -9.22 -51.47
C LEU A 510 4.82 -7.98 -51.08
N GLY A 511 3.90 -8.17 -50.14
CA GLY A 511 2.96 -7.14 -49.66
C GLY A 511 3.34 -6.55 -48.31
N LYS A 512 2.66 -5.45 -47.94
CA LYS A 512 2.76 -4.78 -46.64
C LYS A 512 1.56 -5.11 -45.77
N VAL A 513 1.79 -5.37 -44.49
CA VAL A 513 0.75 -5.65 -43.49
C VAL A 513 0.68 -4.55 -42.46
N VAL A 514 -0.53 -4.04 -42.20
CA VAL A 514 -0.81 -3.08 -41.12
C VAL A 514 -1.75 -3.73 -40.10
N VAL A 515 -1.30 -3.86 -38.87
CA VAL A 515 -2.10 -4.42 -37.76
C VAL A 515 -2.46 -3.33 -36.77
N PHE A 516 -3.74 -3.23 -36.43
CA PHE A 516 -4.25 -2.36 -35.37
C PHE A 516 -4.60 -3.18 -34.14
N SER A 517 -3.93 -2.88 -33.03
CA SER A 517 -4.18 -3.52 -31.74
C SER A 517 -4.13 -2.50 -30.60
N THR A 518 -4.42 -2.95 -29.38
CA THR A 518 -4.34 -2.13 -28.18
C THR A 518 -3.21 -2.59 -27.27
N TYR A 519 -2.73 -1.70 -26.41
CA TYR A 519 -1.74 -2.04 -25.38
C TYR A 519 -2.22 -3.19 -24.47
N ALA A 520 -3.52 -3.20 -24.11
CA ALA A 520 -4.10 -4.24 -23.26
C ALA A 520 -4.16 -5.61 -23.96
N SER A 521 -4.58 -5.64 -25.23
CA SER A 521 -4.85 -6.88 -25.94
C SER A 521 -3.59 -7.60 -26.44
N MET A 522 -2.48 -6.90 -26.65
CA MET A 522 -1.22 -7.51 -27.09
C MET A 522 -0.41 -8.18 -25.98
N GLY A 523 -0.73 -7.91 -24.71
CA GLY A 523 -0.04 -8.44 -23.53
C GLY A 523 -0.22 -9.94 -23.27
N ALA A 524 -0.98 -10.69 -24.09
CA ALA A 524 -1.34 -12.09 -23.80
C ALA A 524 -1.30 -13.06 -25.01
N GLY A 525 -0.65 -12.68 -26.12
CA GLY A 525 -0.67 -13.42 -27.40
C GLY A 525 0.67 -14.00 -27.87
N LYS A 526 0.60 -14.82 -28.95
CA LYS A 526 1.76 -15.34 -29.71
C LYS A 526 2.72 -14.20 -30.11
N ASN A 527 4.01 -14.52 -30.26
CA ASN A 527 5.00 -13.58 -30.79
C ASN A 527 4.54 -13.08 -32.18
N PRO A 528 4.56 -11.76 -32.45
CA PRO A 528 4.26 -11.23 -33.78
C PRO A 528 5.49 -11.33 -34.69
N ASP A 529 6.07 -12.53 -34.79
CA ASP A 529 7.11 -12.88 -35.75
C ASP A 529 6.50 -13.72 -36.88
N TYR A 530 7.18 -13.89 -38.01
CA TYR A 530 6.70 -14.67 -39.15
C TYR A 530 7.85 -15.45 -39.79
N ALA A 531 7.52 -16.58 -40.42
CA ALA A 531 8.50 -17.36 -41.18
C ALA A 531 8.86 -16.62 -42.46
N VAL A 532 10.16 -16.43 -42.70
CA VAL A 532 10.70 -15.70 -43.85
C VAL A 532 10.76 -16.61 -45.07
N ASN A 533 10.33 -16.08 -46.21
CA ASN A 533 10.57 -16.71 -47.50
C ASN A 533 11.77 -16.04 -48.19
N LEU A 534 12.95 -16.67 -48.10
CA LEU A 534 14.19 -16.09 -48.62
C LEU A 534 14.14 -15.77 -50.12
N ALA A 535 13.36 -16.51 -50.91
CA ALA A 535 13.21 -16.25 -52.34
C ALA A 535 12.43 -14.96 -52.64
N LEU A 536 11.58 -14.51 -51.69
CA LEU A 536 10.81 -13.28 -51.85
C LEU A 536 11.54 -12.06 -51.28
N GLU A 537 12.17 -12.20 -50.11
CA GLU A 537 12.62 -11.03 -49.33
C GLU A 537 14.04 -11.14 -48.75
N GLY A 538 14.81 -12.15 -49.15
CA GLY A 538 16.13 -12.42 -48.59
C GLY A 538 17.11 -11.25 -48.72
N GLU A 539 17.10 -10.55 -49.85
CA GLU A 539 18.02 -9.42 -50.12
C GLU A 539 17.74 -8.17 -49.25
N SER A 540 16.53 -8.06 -48.70
CA SER A 540 16.10 -6.92 -47.88
C SER A 540 16.17 -7.22 -46.37
N LEU A 541 16.77 -8.34 -45.98
CA LEU A 541 16.98 -8.76 -44.60
C LEU A 541 18.47 -8.82 -44.24
N ILE A 542 18.76 -8.49 -42.98
CA ILE A 542 20.09 -8.46 -42.38
C ILE A 542 20.08 -9.40 -41.19
N SER A 543 21.07 -10.29 -41.10
CA SER A 543 21.31 -11.07 -39.88
C SER A 543 22.04 -10.20 -38.86
N VAL A 544 21.52 -10.13 -37.64
CA VAL A 544 22.12 -9.37 -36.53
C VAL A 544 22.74 -10.28 -35.46
N ALA A 545 22.89 -11.58 -35.73
CA ALA A 545 23.43 -12.55 -34.79
C ALA A 545 24.25 -13.64 -35.51
N ASP A 546 25.34 -14.06 -34.88
CA ASP A 546 26.11 -15.24 -35.28
C ASP A 546 25.53 -16.47 -34.57
N VAL A 547 24.64 -17.22 -35.21
CA VAL A 547 24.16 -18.50 -34.67
C VAL A 547 24.00 -19.55 -35.76
N THR A 548 24.58 -20.72 -35.51
CA THR A 548 24.37 -21.99 -36.23
C THR A 548 22.89 -22.35 -36.31
N TYR A 549 22.39 -22.46 -37.53
CA TYR A 549 21.00 -22.70 -37.90
C TYR A 549 20.49 -24.07 -37.42
N SER A 550 19.43 -24.10 -36.60
CA SER A 550 18.68 -25.34 -36.36
C SER A 550 17.15 -25.20 -36.36
N THR A 551 16.57 -24.03 -36.66
CA THR A 551 15.11 -23.85 -36.77
C THR A 551 14.78 -22.71 -37.75
N GLN A 552 13.59 -22.77 -38.36
CA GLN A 552 13.09 -21.88 -39.42
C GLN A 552 13.51 -20.40 -39.26
N LEU A 553 13.93 -19.78 -40.36
CA LEU A 553 14.26 -18.36 -40.43
C LEU A 553 13.01 -17.50 -40.18
N ARG A 554 13.10 -16.58 -39.23
CA ARG A 554 11.99 -15.72 -38.83
C ARG A 554 12.42 -14.28 -38.74
N SER A 555 11.49 -13.40 -39.10
CA SER A 555 11.59 -11.94 -38.96
C SER A 555 10.37 -11.46 -38.17
N ASP A 556 10.36 -10.21 -37.74
CA ASP A 556 9.29 -9.64 -36.92
C ASP A 556 8.90 -8.23 -37.38
N ILE A 557 8.21 -7.50 -36.51
CA ILE A 557 7.72 -6.16 -36.75
C ILE A 557 8.89 -5.23 -37.10
N ASP A 558 8.82 -4.59 -38.26
CA ASP A 558 9.83 -3.65 -38.73
C ASP A 558 9.35 -2.19 -38.68
N SER A 559 8.07 -1.97 -38.35
CA SER A 559 7.47 -0.65 -38.19
C SER A 559 6.47 -0.62 -37.03
N ILE A 560 6.57 0.35 -36.13
CA ILE A 560 5.63 0.51 -35.00
C ILE A 560 5.07 1.93 -34.95
N TYR A 561 3.76 2.07 -34.77
CA TYR A 561 3.12 3.29 -34.31
C TYR A 561 2.68 3.18 -32.84
N LEU A 562 3.05 4.16 -32.03
CA LEU A 562 2.77 4.23 -30.59
C LEU A 562 1.87 5.43 -30.28
N GLU A 563 0.59 5.19 -30.03
CA GLU A 563 -0.31 6.20 -29.44
C GLU A 563 0.07 6.42 -27.97
N LYS A 564 0.02 7.66 -27.45
CA LYS A 564 0.26 7.92 -26.02
C LYS A 564 -0.77 7.16 -25.17
N PRO A 565 -0.39 6.22 -24.28
CA PRO A 565 -1.35 5.49 -23.45
C PRO A 565 -2.15 6.43 -22.53
N THR A 566 -3.49 6.34 -22.52
CA THR A 566 -4.36 7.20 -21.69
C THR A 566 -5.23 6.44 -20.71
N GLN A 567 -5.52 5.16 -20.97
CA GLN A 567 -6.45 4.31 -20.21
C GLN A 567 -5.71 3.37 -19.25
N LEU A 568 -4.90 3.94 -18.35
CA LEU A 568 -4.00 3.18 -17.47
C LEU A 568 -4.49 3.03 -16.02
N LEU A 569 -5.77 3.22 -15.74
CA LEU A 569 -6.37 2.79 -14.46
C LEU A 569 -6.99 1.41 -14.63
N LEU A 570 -6.72 0.54 -13.65
CA LEU A 570 -7.25 -0.83 -13.58
C LEU A 570 -8.74 -0.81 -13.25
N SER A 571 -9.46 -1.78 -13.82
CA SER A 571 -10.85 -2.11 -13.49
C SER A 571 -10.98 -3.62 -13.28
N ASP A 572 -11.97 -4.03 -12.49
CA ASP A 572 -12.30 -5.45 -12.30
C ASP A 572 -13.77 -5.69 -12.71
N ASP A 573 -13.98 -6.64 -13.62
CA ASP A 573 -15.30 -6.90 -14.20
C ASP A 573 -16.10 -7.96 -13.41
N TYR A 574 -15.55 -8.52 -12.33
CA TYR A 574 -16.22 -9.57 -11.55
C TYR A 574 -17.46 -9.06 -10.82
N SER A 575 -17.36 -7.90 -10.16
CA SER A 575 -18.48 -7.24 -9.49
C SER A 575 -18.19 -5.76 -9.27
N HIS A 576 -19.25 -4.96 -9.07
CA HIS A 576 -19.10 -3.55 -8.71
C HIS A 576 -18.23 -3.35 -7.46
N THR A 577 -18.41 -4.19 -6.44
CA THR A 577 -17.64 -4.12 -5.20
C THR A 577 -16.18 -4.48 -5.41
N ALA A 578 -15.88 -5.53 -6.19
CA ALA A 578 -14.51 -5.89 -6.55
C ALA A 578 -13.81 -4.75 -7.31
N ASN A 579 -14.53 -4.10 -8.23
CA ASN A 579 -14.02 -2.92 -8.93
C ASN A 579 -13.74 -1.76 -7.98
N GLN A 580 -14.61 -1.50 -7.00
CA GLN A 580 -14.39 -0.46 -5.99
C GLN A 580 -13.15 -0.77 -5.13
N LEU A 581 -12.97 -2.02 -4.67
CA LEU A 581 -11.77 -2.42 -3.93
C LEU A 581 -10.51 -2.21 -4.78
N CYS A 582 -10.56 -2.54 -6.07
CA CYS A 582 -9.47 -2.29 -7.04
C CYS A 582 -9.17 -0.79 -7.18
N GLN A 583 -10.19 0.07 -7.25
CA GLN A 583 -10.01 1.53 -7.30
C GLN A 583 -9.40 2.08 -6.01
N PHE A 584 -9.88 1.65 -4.84
CA PHE A 584 -9.32 2.09 -3.56
C PHE A 584 -7.88 1.62 -3.37
N HIS A 585 -7.54 0.39 -3.78
CA HIS A 585 -6.16 -0.09 -3.79
C HIS A 585 -5.25 0.83 -4.61
N GLN A 586 -5.66 1.24 -5.81
CA GLN A 586 -4.89 2.15 -6.65
C GLN A 586 -4.65 3.51 -5.96
N ILE A 587 -5.68 4.10 -5.35
CA ILE A 587 -5.55 5.37 -4.61
C ILE A 587 -4.57 5.23 -3.45
N LEU A 588 -4.68 4.14 -2.67
CA LEU A 588 -3.79 3.91 -1.54
C LEU A 588 -2.35 3.60 -1.98
N SER A 589 -2.12 2.86 -3.07
CA SER A 589 -0.78 2.67 -3.65
C SER A 589 -0.10 4.00 -4.00
N LEU A 590 -0.86 4.90 -4.64
CA LEU A 590 -0.36 6.23 -5.00
C LEU A 590 -0.07 7.08 -3.74
N GLN A 591 -0.92 7.00 -2.72
CA GLN A 591 -0.69 7.65 -1.42
C GLN A 591 0.57 7.08 -0.73
N GLU A 592 0.78 5.76 -0.78
CA GLU A 592 1.95 5.11 -0.18
C GLU A 592 3.25 5.60 -0.81
N ASN A 593 3.20 5.90 -2.11
CA ASN A 593 4.36 6.40 -2.81
C ASN A 593 4.51 7.91 -2.72
N GLY A 594 3.58 8.64 -2.11
CA GLY A 594 3.61 10.10 -2.04
C GLY A 594 3.20 10.76 -3.35
N GLU A 595 2.61 10.04 -4.31
CA GLU A 595 1.98 10.66 -5.49
C GLU A 595 0.77 11.50 -5.08
N LEU A 596 0.09 11.09 -4.01
CA LEU A 596 -1.01 11.80 -3.38
C LEU A 596 -0.65 12.15 -1.94
N SER A 597 -1.02 13.36 -1.50
CA SER A 597 -1.05 13.68 -0.08
C SER A 597 -2.20 12.92 0.61
N PRO A 598 -2.18 12.74 1.94
CA PRO A 598 -3.28 12.14 2.67
C PRO A 598 -4.64 12.81 2.39
N LYS A 599 -4.67 14.15 2.33
CA LYS A 599 -5.88 14.92 2.01
C LYS A 599 -6.38 14.69 0.58
N SER A 600 -5.46 14.61 -0.39
CA SER A 600 -5.82 14.32 -1.79
C SER A 600 -6.38 12.91 -1.94
N ALA A 601 -5.79 11.92 -1.26
CA ALA A 601 -6.29 10.54 -1.26
C ALA A 601 -7.67 10.43 -0.59
N GLU A 602 -7.87 11.06 0.58
CA GLU A 602 -9.18 11.12 1.25
C GLU A 602 -10.27 11.71 0.35
N ASN A 603 -9.95 12.82 -0.34
CA ASN A 603 -10.88 13.47 -1.25
C ASN A 603 -11.20 12.59 -2.46
N TRP A 604 -10.21 11.92 -3.04
CA TRP A 604 -10.42 11.01 -4.16
C TRP A 604 -11.27 9.80 -3.74
N CYS A 605 -10.96 9.18 -2.60
CA CYS A 605 -11.77 8.11 -2.03
C CYS A 605 -13.23 8.55 -1.81
N ARG A 606 -13.45 9.77 -1.27
CA ARG A 606 -14.80 10.32 -1.07
C ARG A 606 -15.54 10.45 -2.40
N GLN A 607 -14.88 10.99 -3.41
CA GLN A 607 -15.44 11.16 -4.74
C GLN A 607 -15.79 9.80 -5.37
N GLN A 608 -14.95 8.78 -5.21
CA GLN A 608 -15.27 7.40 -5.64
C GLN A 608 -16.52 6.85 -4.94
N LEU A 609 -16.62 7.01 -3.62
CA LEU A 609 -17.81 6.57 -2.88
C LEU A 609 -19.09 7.26 -3.37
N MET A 610 -18.98 8.51 -3.84
CA MET A 610 -20.07 9.31 -4.41
C MET A 610 -20.34 9.04 -5.91
N GLY A 611 -19.63 8.10 -6.53
CA GLY A 611 -19.86 7.72 -7.94
C GLY A 611 -19.14 8.60 -8.96
N MET A 612 -17.91 9.05 -8.63
CA MET A 612 -17.03 9.75 -9.57
C MET A 612 -16.87 9.00 -10.89
N SER A 613 -16.89 9.74 -12.01
CA SER A 613 -16.67 9.16 -13.33
C SER A 613 -15.23 8.70 -13.54
N ARG A 614 -15.05 7.73 -14.45
CA ARG A 614 -13.72 7.20 -14.79
C ARG A 614 -12.84 8.29 -15.41
N GLU A 615 -13.40 9.18 -16.23
CA GLU A 615 -12.67 10.27 -16.91
C GLU A 615 -12.03 11.20 -15.89
N ARG A 616 -12.77 11.59 -14.85
CA ARG A 616 -12.25 12.46 -13.79
C ARG A 616 -11.14 11.77 -12.98
N SER A 617 -11.26 10.46 -12.76
CA SER A 617 -10.23 9.65 -12.11
C SER A 617 -8.95 9.59 -12.96
N LEU A 618 -9.09 9.41 -14.27
CA LEU A 618 -7.96 9.42 -15.20
C LEU A 618 -7.26 10.78 -15.24
N GLN A 619 -8.03 11.88 -15.25
CA GLN A 619 -7.47 13.23 -15.18
C GLN A 619 -6.60 13.45 -13.94
N GLN A 620 -7.04 12.94 -12.78
CA GLN A 620 -6.24 13.00 -11.55
C GLN A 620 -4.99 12.12 -11.65
N TYR A 621 -5.10 10.91 -12.19
CA TYR A 621 -3.97 10.00 -12.36
C TYR A 621 -2.91 10.53 -13.33
N HIS A 622 -3.30 11.19 -14.43
CA HIS A 622 -2.37 11.74 -15.43
C HIS A 622 -1.40 12.80 -14.86
N GLN A 623 -1.72 13.39 -13.70
CA GLN A 623 -0.86 14.35 -13.01
C GLN A 623 0.23 13.70 -12.14
N THR A 624 0.21 12.37 -12.01
CA THR A 624 1.16 11.62 -11.16
C THR A 624 2.42 11.21 -11.93
N SER A 625 3.53 11.03 -11.22
CA SER A 625 4.74 10.46 -11.78
C SER A 625 4.57 8.95 -12.07
N ASP A 626 3.69 8.27 -11.32
CA ASP A 626 3.31 6.88 -11.53
C ASP A 626 2.74 6.64 -12.94
N TYR A 627 1.82 7.51 -13.40
CA TYR A 627 1.28 7.44 -14.75
C TYR A 627 2.38 7.52 -15.81
N GLN A 628 3.38 8.38 -15.62
CA GLN A 628 4.49 8.50 -16.56
C GLN A 628 5.37 7.24 -16.57
N SER A 629 5.64 6.67 -15.40
CA SER A 629 6.35 5.39 -15.27
C SER A 629 5.56 4.25 -15.90
N ALA A 630 4.24 4.22 -15.74
CA ALA A 630 3.37 3.25 -16.40
C ALA A 630 3.39 3.42 -17.94
N VAL A 631 3.31 4.65 -18.45
CA VAL A 631 3.47 4.93 -19.89
C VAL A 631 4.82 4.42 -20.39
N ARG A 632 5.93 4.74 -19.72
CA ARG A 632 7.27 4.26 -20.08
C ARG A 632 7.33 2.74 -20.13
N LYS A 633 6.77 2.06 -19.13
CA LYS A 633 6.63 0.59 -19.08
C LYS A 633 5.92 0.05 -20.32
N TYR A 634 4.73 0.56 -20.66
CA TYR A 634 3.97 0.05 -21.81
C TYR A 634 4.67 0.31 -23.15
N ILE A 635 5.35 1.46 -23.28
CA ILE A 635 6.15 1.78 -24.47
C ILE A 635 7.37 0.87 -24.60
N GLU A 636 8.08 0.62 -23.50
CA GLU A 636 9.23 -0.31 -23.45
C GLU A 636 8.82 -1.73 -23.88
N GLN A 637 7.73 -2.25 -23.31
CA GLN A 637 7.18 -3.55 -23.68
C GLN A 637 6.73 -3.61 -25.13
N ALA A 638 6.13 -2.52 -25.64
CA ALA A 638 5.65 -2.42 -27.01
C ALA A 638 6.79 -2.55 -28.03
N VAL A 639 7.83 -1.74 -27.88
CA VAL A 639 8.95 -1.73 -28.84
C VAL A 639 9.86 -2.96 -28.71
N GLY A 640 9.98 -3.53 -27.51
CA GLY A 640 10.72 -4.78 -27.30
C GLY A 640 10.19 -5.97 -28.12
N ARG A 641 8.95 -5.90 -28.62
CA ARG A 641 8.37 -6.91 -29.52
C ARG A 641 9.00 -6.91 -30.91
N ALA A 642 9.50 -5.77 -31.37
CA ALA A 642 10.26 -5.66 -32.62
C ALA A 642 11.72 -6.11 -32.49
N GLY A 643 12.17 -6.61 -31.33
CA GLY A 643 13.54 -7.04 -31.08
C GLY A 643 13.73 -8.55 -30.91
N ARG A 644 12.75 -9.39 -31.27
CA ARG A 644 12.70 -10.81 -30.86
C ARG A 644 13.38 -11.79 -31.81
N THR A 645 13.55 -11.44 -33.08
CA THR A 645 14.18 -12.29 -34.11
C THR A 645 15.60 -11.81 -34.47
N SER A 646 16.37 -12.66 -35.16
CA SER A 646 17.73 -12.37 -35.62
C SER A 646 17.81 -11.83 -37.06
N LEU A 647 16.75 -11.95 -37.85
CA LEU A 647 16.66 -11.32 -39.18
C LEU A 647 15.89 -10.01 -39.07
N LYS A 648 16.47 -8.93 -39.56
CA LYS A 648 15.93 -7.57 -39.45
C LYS A 648 15.94 -6.86 -40.78
N ARG A 649 15.04 -5.88 -40.94
CA ARG A 649 15.16 -4.90 -42.03
C ARG A 649 16.33 -3.97 -41.78
N LYS A 650 16.92 -3.48 -42.87
CA LYS A 650 17.94 -2.42 -42.81
C LYS A 650 17.46 -1.18 -42.06
N GLN A 651 16.18 -0.86 -42.17
CA GLN A 651 15.57 0.25 -41.44
C GLN A 651 14.39 -0.26 -40.59
N ILE A 652 14.39 0.08 -39.31
CA ILE A 652 13.24 -0.12 -38.41
C ILE A 652 12.61 1.24 -38.12
N LEU A 653 11.31 1.36 -38.36
CA LEU A 653 10.56 2.62 -38.26
C LEU A 653 9.80 2.70 -36.94
N LEU A 654 10.08 3.71 -36.12
CA LEU A 654 9.38 3.97 -34.87
C LEU A 654 8.63 5.30 -34.96
N PHE A 655 7.33 5.23 -35.18
CA PHE A 655 6.41 6.36 -35.19
C PHE A 655 5.77 6.53 -33.81
N VAL A 656 5.78 7.75 -33.29
CA VAL A 656 5.42 8.00 -31.89
C VAL A 656 4.53 9.23 -31.80
N ASP A 657 3.46 9.17 -31.02
CA ASP A 657 2.71 10.37 -30.65
C ASP A 657 3.65 11.40 -30.01
N SER A 658 3.65 12.65 -30.49
CA SER A 658 4.49 13.72 -29.94
C SER A 658 4.27 13.97 -28.44
N GLY A 659 3.09 13.64 -27.89
CA GLY A 659 2.81 13.73 -26.45
C GLY A 659 3.60 12.75 -25.57
N LEU A 660 4.31 11.77 -26.15
CA LEU A 660 5.21 10.86 -25.43
C LEU A 660 6.62 11.43 -25.26
N LYS A 661 6.96 12.48 -26.00
CA LYS A 661 8.32 13.03 -26.05
C LYS A 661 8.84 13.48 -24.68
N GLU A 662 8.03 14.22 -23.94
CA GLU A 662 8.38 14.70 -22.59
C GLU A 662 8.52 13.54 -21.59
N ILE A 663 7.59 12.59 -21.61
CA ILE A 663 7.59 11.43 -20.72
C ILE A 663 8.84 10.56 -20.91
N LEU A 664 9.24 10.32 -22.17
CA LEU A 664 10.41 9.52 -22.51
C LEU A 664 11.73 10.26 -22.28
N ALA A 665 11.73 11.60 -22.36
CA ALA A 665 12.92 12.41 -22.07
C ALA A 665 13.33 12.32 -20.59
N GLU A 666 12.38 12.08 -19.70
CA GLU A 666 12.58 11.91 -18.25
C GLU A 666 13.07 10.50 -17.84
N GLU A 667 13.29 9.57 -18.78
CA GLU A 667 13.81 8.24 -18.46
C GLU A 667 15.19 8.31 -17.76
N SER A 668 15.26 7.82 -16.53
CA SER A 668 16.43 7.88 -15.65
C SER A 668 17.04 6.52 -15.34
N ARG A 669 16.36 5.41 -15.67
CA ARG A 669 16.85 4.05 -15.41
C ARG A 669 18.06 3.73 -16.29
N ASP A 670 18.80 2.72 -15.83
CA ASP A 670 20.03 2.24 -16.47
C ASP A 670 19.74 1.69 -17.88
N PRO A 671 20.30 2.31 -18.94
CA PRO A 671 20.03 1.90 -20.32
C PRO A 671 20.63 0.55 -20.68
N SER A 672 21.49 -0.03 -19.84
CA SER A 672 22.11 -1.33 -20.13
C SER A 672 21.13 -2.50 -20.20
N LEU A 673 19.94 -2.36 -19.62
CA LEU A 673 18.90 -3.40 -19.66
C LEU A 673 17.85 -3.16 -20.75
N PHE A 674 17.95 -2.06 -21.51
CA PHE A 674 16.97 -1.70 -22.51
C PHE A 674 17.26 -2.33 -23.88
N SER A 675 16.19 -2.50 -24.67
CA SER A 675 16.30 -2.89 -26.07
C SER A 675 16.84 -1.73 -26.93
N HIS A 676 17.43 -2.06 -28.08
CA HIS A 676 17.92 -1.05 -29.02
C HIS A 676 16.83 -0.06 -29.43
N GLU A 677 15.61 -0.55 -29.65
CA GLU A 677 14.45 0.24 -30.04
C GLU A 677 14.08 1.26 -28.96
N TYR A 678 14.03 0.82 -27.69
CA TYR A 678 13.70 1.72 -26.58
C TYR A 678 14.80 2.76 -26.34
N VAL A 679 16.07 2.37 -26.42
CA VAL A 679 17.22 3.30 -26.33
C VAL A 679 17.14 4.37 -27.42
N ALA A 680 16.80 3.99 -28.66
CA ALA A 680 16.65 4.94 -29.76
C ALA A 680 15.52 5.95 -29.50
N LEU A 681 14.38 5.50 -28.95
CA LEU A 681 13.28 6.39 -28.55
C LEU A 681 13.73 7.42 -27.50
N VAL A 682 14.32 6.94 -26.41
CA VAL A 682 14.75 7.78 -25.27
C VAL A 682 15.82 8.78 -25.71
N ASN A 683 16.81 8.36 -26.50
CA ASN A 683 17.86 9.25 -27.00
C ASN A 683 17.27 10.33 -27.91
N LYS A 684 16.33 9.99 -28.80
CA LYS A 684 15.65 10.97 -29.63
C LYS A 684 14.83 11.95 -28.81
N ALA A 685 14.15 11.50 -27.76
CA ALA A 685 13.40 12.35 -26.83
C ALA A 685 14.32 13.37 -26.11
N LYS A 686 15.43 12.89 -25.54
CA LYS A 686 16.39 13.70 -24.76
C LYS A 686 17.09 14.78 -25.60
N SER A 687 17.32 14.51 -26.89
CA SER A 687 18.00 15.44 -27.80
C SER A 687 17.26 16.76 -28.08
N ALA A 688 16.03 16.93 -27.60
CA ALA A 688 15.13 18.00 -28.03
C ALA A 688 14.91 19.14 -27.01
N GLY A 689 15.81 19.28 -26.02
CA GLY A 689 15.75 20.33 -24.99
C GLY A 689 14.85 19.98 -23.81
N LYS A 690 15.29 20.31 -22.58
CA LYS A 690 14.49 20.14 -21.36
C LYS A 690 13.51 21.31 -21.24
N SER A 691 12.22 21.01 -21.15
CA SER A 691 11.25 21.95 -20.58
C SER A 691 11.52 22.11 -19.08
N ILE A 692 11.25 23.29 -18.53
CA ILE A 692 11.31 23.57 -17.09
C ILE A 692 10.11 22.86 -16.46
N VAL A 693 10.35 21.75 -15.75
CA VAL A 693 9.32 20.93 -15.12
C VAL A 693 9.26 21.26 -13.63
N GLU A 694 8.07 21.53 -13.10
CA GLU A 694 7.82 21.54 -11.64
C GLU A 694 8.38 20.26 -11.02
N ASP A 695 9.18 20.37 -9.96
CA ASP A 695 9.86 19.22 -9.38
C ASP A 695 8.84 18.28 -8.68
N ARG A 696 8.35 17.28 -9.43
CA ARG A 696 7.44 16.26 -8.93
C ARG A 696 8.06 15.43 -7.80
N ALA A 697 9.39 15.28 -7.77
CA ALA A 697 10.07 14.58 -6.69
C ALA A 697 9.98 15.36 -5.38
N VAL A 698 10.12 16.69 -5.46
CA VAL A 698 9.89 17.58 -4.30
C VAL A 698 8.44 17.49 -3.82
N ARG A 699 7.45 17.52 -4.72
CA ARG A 699 6.03 17.31 -4.35
C ARG A 699 5.82 15.96 -3.65
N ARG A 700 6.45 14.89 -4.16
CA ARG A 700 6.38 13.55 -3.57
C ARG A 700 6.94 13.53 -2.16
N LEU A 701 8.07 14.19 -1.92
CA LEU A 701 8.68 14.31 -0.60
C LEU A 701 7.77 15.04 0.40
N PHE A 702 7.13 16.14 -0.03
CA PHE A 702 6.13 16.84 0.78
C PHE A 702 4.96 15.94 1.19
N ASN A 703 4.42 15.19 0.24
CA ASN A 703 3.29 14.28 0.49
C ASN A 703 3.69 13.17 1.48
N LEU A 704 4.89 12.61 1.36
CA LEU A 704 5.43 11.61 2.29
C LEU A 704 5.64 12.18 3.70
N ALA A 705 6.14 13.42 3.81
CA ALA A 705 6.29 14.10 5.10
C ALA A 705 4.93 14.30 5.80
N GLN A 706 3.92 14.79 5.07
CA GLN A 706 2.55 14.92 5.60
C GLN A 706 1.97 13.58 6.05
N ARG A 707 2.19 12.52 5.26
CA ARG A 707 1.73 11.17 5.57
C ARG A 707 2.37 10.60 6.83
N ASN A 708 3.70 10.63 6.91
CA ASN A 708 4.44 10.09 8.06
C ASN A 708 4.10 10.87 9.34
N ASN A 709 3.95 12.20 9.24
CA ASN A 709 3.48 13.01 10.37
C ASN A 709 2.09 12.60 10.83
N LYS A 710 1.12 12.47 9.91
CA LYS A 710 -0.25 12.07 10.22
C LYS A 710 -0.31 10.69 10.88
N ASP A 711 0.39 9.70 10.33
CA ASP A 711 0.45 8.35 10.91
C ASP A 711 1.11 8.35 12.30
N GLY A 712 2.23 9.07 12.45
CA GLY A 712 2.90 9.25 13.73
C GLY A 712 1.99 9.88 14.77
N MET A 713 1.33 11.00 14.45
CA MET A 713 0.41 11.71 15.33
C MET A 713 -0.74 10.82 15.81
N LEU A 714 -1.43 10.14 14.89
CA LEU A 714 -2.57 9.30 15.24
C LEU A 714 -2.16 8.05 16.02
N SER A 715 -1.01 7.46 15.69
CA SER A 715 -0.48 6.30 16.39
C SER A 715 -0.10 6.62 17.83
N ILE A 716 0.57 7.76 18.07
CA ILE A 716 0.91 8.22 19.42
C ILE A 716 -0.33 8.58 20.22
N LYS A 717 -1.27 9.35 19.65
CA LYS A 717 -2.53 9.68 20.33
C LYS A 717 -3.29 8.41 20.76
N ALA A 718 -3.30 7.37 19.92
CA ALA A 718 -3.92 6.09 20.25
C ALA A 718 -3.16 5.31 21.34
N LEU A 719 -1.82 5.36 21.36
CA LEU A 719 -1.00 4.71 22.39
C LEU A 719 -1.19 5.39 23.76
N VAL A 720 -1.09 6.72 23.81
CA VAL A 720 -1.32 7.52 25.03
C VAL A 720 -2.71 7.28 25.60
N HIS A 721 -3.74 7.22 24.74
CA HIS A 721 -5.08 6.90 25.20
C HIS A 721 -5.18 5.52 25.86
N ARG A 722 -4.47 4.50 25.37
CA ARG A 722 -4.44 3.17 26.01
C ARG A 722 -3.67 3.19 27.33
N LEU A 723 -2.57 3.95 27.41
CA LEU A 723 -1.82 4.13 28.65
C LEU A 723 -2.67 4.81 29.75
N HIS A 724 -3.56 5.72 29.38
CA HIS A 724 -4.48 6.36 30.32
C HIS A 724 -5.62 5.45 30.80
N ASN A 725 -5.88 4.32 30.14
CA ASN A 725 -6.87 3.34 30.58
C ASN A 725 -6.19 2.43 31.63
N GLN A 726 -6.43 2.74 32.91
CA GLN A 726 -5.80 2.06 34.02
C GLN A 726 -6.49 0.72 34.38
N PRO A 727 -5.73 -0.33 34.76
CA PRO A 727 -4.27 -0.39 34.77
C PRO A 727 -3.70 -0.53 33.34
N ALA A 728 -2.65 0.24 33.04
CA ALA A 728 -1.97 0.20 31.75
C ALA A 728 -1.34 -1.18 31.49
N SER A 729 -1.41 -1.65 30.24
CA SER A 729 -0.82 -2.94 29.88
C SER A 729 0.70 -2.87 29.85
N LYS A 730 1.39 -3.93 30.33
CA LYS A 730 2.86 -4.03 30.25
C LYS A 730 3.39 -3.87 28.82
N SER A 731 2.63 -4.32 27.83
CA SER A 731 3.00 -4.18 26.42
C SER A 731 2.93 -2.74 25.92
N ASP A 732 1.91 -1.97 26.31
CA ASP A 732 1.79 -0.56 25.90
C ASP A 732 2.88 0.28 26.57
N ILE A 733 3.17 0.02 27.85
CA ILE A 733 4.28 0.64 28.59
C ILE A 733 5.62 0.38 27.87
N GLN A 734 5.88 -0.87 27.49
CA GLN A 734 7.11 -1.21 26.76
C GLN A 734 7.17 -0.52 25.39
N GLU A 735 6.07 -0.46 24.64
CA GLU A 735 6.03 0.26 23.34
C GLU A 735 6.37 1.75 23.52
N TRP A 736 5.82 2.38 24.55
CA TRP A 736 6.10 3.78 24.88
C TRP A 736 7.57 4.01 25.22
N GLN A 737 8.14 3.19 26.10
CA GLN A 737 9.53 3.28 26.50
C GLN A 737 10.50 3.00 25.33
N ASP A 738 10.15 2.05 24.45
CA ASP A 738 10.93 1.74 23.26
C ASP A 738 10.96 2.92 22.28
N ILE A 739 9.83 3.63 22.09
CA ILE A 739 9.75 4.83 21.24
C ILE A 739 10.65 5.93 21.81
N ARG A 740 10.56 6.20 23.12
CA ARG A 740 11.35 7.25 23.80
C ARG A 740 12.84 6.92 23.71
N THR A 741 13.22 5.69 24.02
CA THR A 741 14.60 5.21 23.92
C THR A 741 15.14 5.32 22.49
N GLN A 742 14.33 4.96 21.48
CA GLN A 742 14.72 5.07 20.09
C GLN A 742 15.03 6.53 19.70
N LEU A 743 14.17 7.48 20.08
CA LEU A 743 14.36 8.90 19.76
C LEU A 743 15.56 9.51 20.50
N LEU A 744 15.77 9.14 21.77
CA LEU A 744 16.93 9.57 22.57
C LEU A 744 18.26 9.07 22.00
N ARG A 745 18.31 7.84 21.48
CA ARG A 745 19.52 7.27 20.88
C ARG A 745 19.77 7.75 19.46
N TYR A 746 18.69 7.89 18.68
CA TYR A 746 18.77 8.15 17.24
C TYR A 746 17.78 9.26 16.86
N PRO A 747 18.05 10.52 17.21
CA PRO A 747 17.17 11.63 16.85
C PRO A 747 17.08 11.83 15.32
N THR A 748 18.14 11.43 14.61
CA THR A 748 18.25 11.40 13.15
C THR A 748 18.79 10.05 12.70
N VAL A 749 18.39 9.59 11.52
CA VAL A 749 18.80 8.28 10.96
C VAL A 749 19.03 8.33 9.44
N ALA A 750 20.05 7.61 8.97
CA ALA A 750 20.35 7.51 7.54
C ALA A 750 19.23 6.80 6.76
N PHE A 751 18.68 5.74 7.36
CA PHE A 751 17.55 4.97 6.83
C PHE A 751 16.51 4.82 7.93
N GLN A 752 15.23 4.88 7.54
CA GLN A 752 14.14 4.71 8.50
C GLN A 752 14.16 3.27 9.04
N PRO A 753 14.31 3.07 10.35
CA PRO A 753 14.31 1.74 10.94
C PRO A 753 12.95 1.09 10.74
N GLU A 754 12.93 -0.17 10.31
CA GLU A 754 11.72 -0.91 10.00
C GLU A 754 10.66 -0.78 11.13
N ARG A 755 11.03 -1.06 12.37
CA ARG A 755 10.17 -0.97 13.57
C ARG A 755 9.69 0.45 13.93
N PHE A 756 10.44 1.49 13.57
CA PHE A 756 10.21 2.86 14.03
C PHE A 756 10.10 3.88 12.88
N ASN A 757 9.81 3.44 11.66
CA ASN A 757 9.80 4.30 10.48
C ASN A 757 8.85 5.51 10.62
N ARG A 758 7.68 5.31 11.23
CA ARG A 758 6.68 6.35 11.53
C ARG A 758 7.15 7.47 12.45
N LEU A 759 8.26 7.25 13.18
CA LEU A 759 8.84 8.27 14.04
C LEU A 759 9.55 9.36 13.23
N TYR A 760 9.92 9.08 11.98
CA TYR A 760 10.75 9.93 11.15
C TYR A 760 10.07 10.34 9.83
N LEU A 761 10.50 11.47 9.30
CA LEU A 761 10.26 11.89 7.91
C LEU A 761 11.58 12.16 7.21
N GLN A 762 11.58 12.03 5.88
CA GLN A 762 12.75 12.34 5.08
C GLN A 762 12.80 13.86 4.84
N SER A 763 13.84 14.52 5.35
CA SER A 763 14.05 15.95 5.19
C SER A 763 14.77 16.29 3.89
N MET A 764 14.50 17.48 3.35
CA MET A 764 15.28 18.08 2.26
C MET A 764 16.68 18.49 2.70
N THR A 765 16.83 18.82 3.99
CA THR A 765 18.12 19.19 4.60
C THR A 765 18.49 18.21 5.69
N LYS A 766 19.75 17.76 5.68
CA LYS A 766 20.23 16.79 6.66
C LYS A 766 20.24 17.38 8.08
N GLY A 767 19.67 16.66 9.03
CA GLY A 767 19.68 16.98 10.46
C GLY A 767 18.54 17.88 10.96
N TYR A 768 17.84 18.62 10.10
CA TYR A 768 16.75 19.50 10.52
C TYR A 768 15.73 19.78 9.43
N TYR A 769 14.57 20.32 9.82
CA TYR A 769 13.61 20.93 8.89
C TYR A 769 12.67 21.91 9.59
N ARG A 770 11.97 22.73 8.80
CA ARG A 770 10.89 23.61 9.26
C ARG A 770 9.51 23.01 9.00
N TYR A 771 8.58 23.30 9.90
CA TYR A 771 7.17 22.96 9.73
C TYR A 771 6.26 24.08 10.24
N GLN A 772 5.01 24.05 9.78
CA GLN A 772 3.92 24.87 10.30
C GLN A 772 2.69 23.99 10.46
N GLY A 773 2.07 24.02 11.65
CA GLY A 773 0.86 23.23 11.93
C GLY A 773 0.57 23.16 13.43
N ASN A 774 -0.68 22.86 13.78
CA ASN A 774 -1.09 22.68 15.17
C ASN A 774 -1.01 21.20 15.56
N LEU A 775 -0.19 20.87 16.58
CA LEU A 775 0.01 19.50 17.09
C LEU A 775 -1.28 18.88 17.66
N ASP A 776 -2.20 19.71 18.14
CA ASP A 776 -3.52 19.29 18.64
C ASP A 776 -4.63 19.41 17.59
N GLY A 777 -4.35 20.08 16.47
CA GLY A 777 -5.30 20.34 15.39
C GLY A 777 -5.43 19.22 14.36
N ASP A 778 -5.95 19.58 13.18
CA ASP A 778 -6.08 18.67 12.03
C ASP A 778 -4.69 18.26 11.49
N PRO A 779 -4.32 16.97 11.51
CA PRO A 779 -3.05 16.49 10.96
C PRO A 779 -2.85 16.82 9.48
N ASN A 780 -3.93 17.02 8.72
CA ASN A 780 -3.86 17.37 7.31
C ASN A 780 -3.49 18.85 7.05
N SER A 781 -3.38 19.68 8.10
CA SER A 781 -3.04 21.10 8.00
C SER A 781 -1.54 21.39 7.95
N PHE A 782 -0.69 20.39 8.19
CA PHE A 782 0.76 20.59 8.29
C PHE A 782 1.41 20.90 6.94
N GLU A 783 2.28 21.90 6.96
CA GLU A 783 3.21 22.23 5.89
C GLU A 783 4.66 22.03 6.36
N PHE A 784 5.57 21.77 5.40
CA PHE A 784 6.96 21.38 5.67
C PHE A 784 7.92 22.11 4.74
N PHE A 785 9.21 22.04 5.07
CA PHE A 785 10.37 22.44 4.25
C PHE A 785 10.22 23.84 3.62
N ASP A 786 10.55 24.00 2.33
CA ASP A 786 10.57 25.29 1.63
C ASP A 786 9.19 25.94 1.47
N ARG A 787 8.09 25.22 1.75
CA ARG A 787 6.75 25.82 1.83
C ARG A 787 6.56 26.64 3.11
N VAL A 788 7.46 26.46 4.08
CA VAL A 788 7.43 27.13 5.38
C VAL A 788 8.66 28.05 5.48
N PRO A 789 8.60 29.27 4.92
CA PRO A 789 9.71 30.23 5.01
C PRO A 789 9.95 30.68 6.46
N TYR A 790 8.89 30.74 7.26
CA TYR A 790 8.90 31.07 8.68
C TYR A 790 8.00 30.07 9.43
N GLY A 791 8.52 29.43 10.46
CA GLY A 791 7.83 28.39 11.23
C GLY A 791 8.75 27.69 12.21
N ASP A 792 8.17 26.79 12.99
CA ASP A 792 8.86 25.98 14.00
C ASP A 792 9.91 25.09 13.34
N MET A 793 10.96 24.78 14.11
CA MET A 793 12.05 23.95 13.64
C MET A 793 12.13 22.65 14.44
N VAL A 794 12.35 21.55 13.74
CA VAL A 794 12.87 20.33 14.35
C VAL A 794 14.37 20.32 14.12
N SER A 795 15.13 20.67 15.16
CA SER A 795 16.59 20.65 15.15
C SER A 795 17.18 20.42 16.54
N GLU A 796 18.49 20.16 16.58
CA GLU A 796 19.25 20.07 17.83
C GLU A 796 19.23 21.40 18.58
N GLU A 797 19.37 22.51 17.87
CA GLU A 797 19.38 23.86 18.46
C GLU A 797 18.04 24.19 19.13
N ASP A 798 16.91 23.85 18.49
CA ASP A 798 15.55 24.11 19.00
C ASP A 798 15.19 23.27 20.26
N CYS A 799 16.03 22.30 20.62
CA CYS A 799 15.93 21.60 21.89
C CYS A 799 17.07 21.94 22.86
N SER A 800 18.02 22.80 22.54
CA SER A 800 19.14 23.15 23.43
C SER A 800 19.93 21.95 23.97
N LEU A 801 19.99 20.84 23.21
CA LEU A 801 20.69 19.62 23.65
C LEU A 801 22.15 19.91 23.99
N ALA A 802 22.82 20.73 23.16
CA ALA A 802 24.20 21.13 23.35
C ALA A 802 24.45 21.82 24.71
N THR A 803 23.48 22.59 25.22
CA THR A 803 23.54 23.19 26.57
C THR A 803 23.27 22.13 27.63
N LEU A 804 22.24 21.32 27.46
CA LEU A 804 21.83 20.31 28.45
C LEU A 804 22.97 19.31 28.76
N VAL A 805 23.70 18.87 27.75
CA VAL A 805 24.84 17.94 27.89
C VAL A 805 26.14 18.62 28.31
N GLN A 806 26.17 19.94 28.52
CA GLN A 806 27.31 20.58 29.21
C GLN A 806 27.25 20.36 30.71
N ASN A 807 26.08 20.02 31.26
CA ASN A 807 25.95 19.75 32.69
C ASN A 807 26.82 18.55 33.12
N GLN A 808 27.52 18.72 34.25
CA GLN A 808 28.48 17.75 34.78
C GLN A 808 27.90 16.36 35.07
N TYR A 809 26.59 16.24 35.31
CA TYR A 809 25.93 14.97 35.62
C TYR A 809 25.20 14.37 34.42
N VAL A 810 24.63 15.22 33.55
CA VAL A 810 23.81 14.79 32.40
C VAL A 810 24.66 14.08 31.34
N ARG A 811 25.81 14.62 30.97
CA ARG A 811 26.63 14.00 29.90
C ARG A 811 27.12 12.60 30.25
N PRO A 812 27.74 12.36 31.42
CA PRO A 812 28.10 10.99 31.81
C PRO A 812 26.91 10.05 31.86
N TRP A 813 25.72 10.54 32.24
CA TRP A 813 24.49 9.74 32.23
C TRP A 813 24.08 9.32 30.82
N PHE A 814 24.05 10.27 29.89
CA PHE A 814 23.68 10.02 28.49
C PHE A 814 24.67 9.07 27.81
N GLU A 815 25.97 9.27 28.02
CA GLU A 815 27.02 8.39 27.51
C GLU A 815 26.87 6.95 28.04
N ARG A 816 26.57 6.77 29.33
CA ARG A 816 26.33 5.44 29.93
C ARG A 816 25.08 4.75 29.38
N LYS A 817 24.00 5.49 29.12
CA LYS A 817 22.73 4.94 28.57
C LYS A 817 22.77 4.76 27.05
N GLY A 818 23.80 5.30 26.40
CA GLY A 818 23.98 5.31 24.95
C GLY A 818 23.06 6.31 24.24
N PHE A 819 22.62 7.36 24.91
CA PHE A 819 21.81 8.44 24.33
C PHE A 819 22.67 9.42 23.53
N ALA A 820 22.07 10.05 22.52
CA ALA A 820 22.77 11.01 21.68
C ALA A 820 23.11 12.27 22.47
N CYS A 821 24.40 12.63 22.50
CA CYS A 821 24.88 13.92 23.00
C CYS A 821 24.96 14.99 21.89
N SER A 822 24.73 14.60 20.64
CA SER A 822 24.62 15.46 19.47
C SER A 822 23.87 14.71 18.36
N TRP A 823 23.14 15.43 17.52
CA TRP A 823 22.43 14.87 16.37
C TRP A 823 23.39 14.61 15.21
N GLN A 824 23.22 13.47 14.55
CA GLN A 824 23.96 13.19 13.31
C GLN A 824 23.31 13.95 12.15
N LYS A 825 24.11 14.39 11.17
CA LYS A 825 23.59 15.08 9.96
C LYS A 825 23.05 14.06 8.95
N GLU A 826 21.94 13.44 9.30
CA GLU A 826 21.28 12.41 8.49
C GLU A 826 20.00 12.90 7.81
N ALA A 827 19.55 12.16 6.78
CA ALA A 827 18.44 12.57 5.93
C ALA A 827 17.05 12.39 6.57
N ASN A 828 16.89 11.43 7.49
CA ASN A 828 15.61 11.24 8.17
C ASN A 828 15.68 11.85 9.57
N VAL A 829 14.72 12.71 9.87
CA VAL A 829 14.60 13.46 11.12
C VAL A 829 13.25 13.13 11.73
N MET A 830 13.17 13.06 13.06
CA MET A 830 11.92 12.74 13.75
C MET A 830 10.78 13.69 13.35
N THR A 831 9.53 13.24 13.37
CA THR A 831 8.36 14.08 13.00
C THR A 831 8.09 15.16 14.08
N PRO A 832 7.34 16.24 13.77
CA PRO A 832 7.11 17.34 14.71
C PRO A 832 6.50 16.89 16.05
N ILE A 833 5.52 15.97 15.98
CA ILE A 833 4.88 15.43 17.19
C ILE A 833 5.86 14.61 18.05
N MET A 834 6.78 13.88 17.42
CA MET A 834 7.79 13.10 18.14
C MET A 834 8.81 14.02 18.78
N PHE A 835 9.19 15.11 18.10
CA PHE A 835 10.09 16.11 18.64
C PHE A 835 9.51 16.80 19.87
N THR A 836 8.32 17.38 19.73
CA THR A 836 7.73 18.24 20.77
C THR A 836 7.15 17.44 21.93
N ASN A 837 6.34 16.41 21.66
CA ASN A 837 5.56 15.76 22.71
C ASN A 837 6.28 14.57 23.35
N ILE A 838 7.30 14.01 22.68
CA ILE A 838 7.96 12.77 23.14
C ILE A 838 9.43 13.03 23.48
N TYR A 839 10.23 13.44 22.48
CA TYR A 839 11.67 13.55 22.60
C TYR A 839 12.09 14.63 23.60
N LYS A 840 11.51 15.84 23.51
CA LYS A 840 11.76 16.91 24.47
C LYS A 840 11.43 16.49 25.91
N GLY A 841 10.24 15.94 26.16
CA GLY A 841 9.85 15.41 27.48
C GLY A 841 10.85 14.37 28.00
N ALA A 842 11.22 13.40 27.17
CA ALA A 842 12.18 12.36 27.51
C ALA A 842 13.59 12.88 27.81
N LEU A 843 14.05 13.90 27.10
CA LEU A 843 15.32 14.57 27.42
C LEU A 843 15.27 15.21 28.81
N GLY A 844 14.16 15.85 29.16
CA GLY A 844 13.97 16.50 30.46
C GLY A 844 13.99 15.52 31.61
N GLU A 845 13.19 14.47 31.51
CA GLU A 845 13.15 13.39 32.50
C GLU A 845 14.54 12.77 32.72
N GLN A 846 15.26 12.45 31.65
CA GLN A 846 16.59 11.84 31.76
C GLN A 846 17.64 12.81 32.33
N ALA A 847 17.51 14.11 32.09
CA ALA A 847 18.38 15.12 32.69
C ALA A 847 18.10 15.30 34.20
N VAL A 848 16.82 15.31 34.60
CA VAL A 848 16.41 15.36 36.01
C VAL A 848 16.89 14.10 36.74
N GLU A 849 16.69 12.93 36.15
CA GLU A 849 17.16 11.64 36.69
C GLU A 849 18.68 11.64 36.90
N ALA A 850 19.43 12.14 35.92
CA ALA A 850 20.89 12.24 36.00
C ALA A 850 21.35 13.15 37.17
N VAL A 851 20.71 14.31 37.33
CA VAL A 851 21.04 15.25 38.41
C VAL A 851 20.68 14.66 39.76
N LEU A 852 19.43 14.23 39.97
CA LEU A 852 18.98 13.74 41.28
C LEU A 852 19.71 12.46 41.70
N THR A 853 20.05 11.56 40.77
CA THR A 853 20.86 10.37 41.08
C THR A 853 22.25 10.75 41.61
N ALA A 854 22.82 11.89 41.18
CA ALA A 854 24.09 12.39 41.70
C ALA A 854 23.99 12.94 43.14
N PHE A 855 22.78 13.11 43.67
CA PHE A 855 22.49 13.54 45.05
C PHE A 855 21.72 12.45 45.82
N ASP A 856 22.04 11.18 45.58
CA ASP A 856 21.57 10.00 46.32
C ASP A 856 20.06 9.70 46.23
N PHE A 857 19.36 10.27 45.24
CA PHE A 857 18.01 9.83 44.92
C PHE A 857 18.05 8.55 44.08
N THR A 858 17.16 7.61 44.37
CA THR A 858 17.00 6.38 43.56
C THR A 858 15.61 6.34 42.93
N PHE A 859 15.53 5.78 41.72
CA PHE A 859 14.31 5.77 40.91
C PHE A 859 13.73 4.35 40.83
N GLU A 860 12.41 4.25 41.00
CA GLU A 860 11.65 3.01 40.83
C GLU A 860 10.67 3.12 39.66
N GLU A 861 10.30 1.96 39.11
CA GLU A 861 9.27 1.88 38.08
C GLU A 861 7.91 2.34 38.64
N VAL A 862 7.21 3.17 37.86
CA VAL A 862 5.86 3.61 38.19
C VAL A 862 4.89 2.43 38.06
N PRO A 863 4.04 2.14 39.07
CA PRO A 863 3.05 1.07 39.00
C PRO A 863 2.09 1.23 37.82
N ASN A 864 1.70 0.09 37.22
CA ASN A 864 0.80 0.05 36.07
C ASN A 864 -0.56 0.72 36.30
N SER A 865 -1.03 0.84 37.55
CA SER A 865 -2.32 1.45 37.94
C SER A 865 -2.34 2.98 37.83
N ILE A 866 -1.17 3.61 37.82
CA ILE A 866 -1.01 5.07 37.77
C ILE A 866 0.00 5.53 36.72
N TYR A 867 0.35 4.65 35.78
CA TYR A 867 1.32 4.94 34.73
C TYR A 867 0.87 6.14 33.86
N GLU A 868 1.79 7.02 33.44
CA GLU A 868 1.54 8.34 32.81
C GLU A 868 0.78 9.37 33.69
N ARG A 869 0.57 9.12 34.99
CA ARG A 869 0.11 10.17 35.92
C ARG A 869 1.27 11.04 36.41
N PHE A 870 2.38 10.38 36.72
CA PHE A 870 3.69 10.94 37.09
C PHE A 870 4.78 10.21 36.30
N ASP A 871 5.92 10.87 36.11
CA ASP A 871 7.01 10.33 35.29
C ASP A 871 7.82 9.28 36.05
N ASN A 872 8.08 9.52 37.35
CA ASN A 872 8.84 8.60 38.18
C ASN A 872 8.34 8.52 39.63
N ARG A 873 8.64 7.38 40.26
CA ARG A 873 8.65 7.24 41.73
C ARG A 873 10.08 7.36 42.22
N VAL A 874 10.29 8.14 43.26
CA VAL A 874 11.62 8.46 43.80
C VAL A 874 11.72 8.00 45.24
N ILE A 875 12.90 7.52 45.64
CA ILE A 875 13.25 7.17 47.02
C ILE A 875 14.43 8.03 47.45
N PHE A 876 14.38 8.52 48.70
CA PHE A 876 15.44 9.31 49.30
C PHE A 876 15.64 8.94 50.78
N ALA A 877 16.91 8.94 51.21
CA ALA A 877 17.44 8.43 52.48
C ALA A 877 16.48 8.46 53.70
N GLY A 878 15.90 7.29 54.03
CA GLY A 878 15.15 7.07 55.26
C GLY A 878 13.71 7.60 55.25
N ILE A 879 13.21 8.06 54.10
CA ILE A 879 11.84 8.53 53.95
C ILE A 879 10.96 7.37 53.48
N GLU A 880 10.05 6.92 54.36
CA GLU A 880 9.12 5.82 54.04
C GLU A 880 7.93 6.28 53.19
N GLN A 881 7.59 7.57 53.21
CA GLN A 881 6.45 8.11 52.43
C GLN A 881 6.75 8.08 50.92
N PRO A 882 5.79 7.71 50.05
CA PRO A 882 5.99 7.75 48.60
C PRO A 882 6.28 9.16 48.08
N ILE A 883 7.26 9.28 47.18
CA ILE A 883 7.63 10.53 46.51
C ILE A 883 7.41 10.37 45.01
N TRP A 884 6.64 11.27 44.42
CA TRP A 884 6.27 11.25 43.00
C TRP A 884 6.85 12.46 42.28
N LEU A 885 7.40 12.24 41.10
CA LEU A 885 8.11 13.23 40.30
C LEU A 885 7.40 13.44 38.96
N ASP A 886 7.17 14.71 38.62
CA ASP A 886 6.72 15.17 37.29
C ASP A 886 7.76 16.17 36.77
N SER A 887 8.46 15.77 35.71
CA SER A 887 9.56 16.49 35.08
C SER A 887 9.09 17.16 33.79
N LYS A 888 9.49 18.41 33.58
CA LYS A 888 9.17 19.17 32.36
C LYS A 888 10.44 19.63 31.63
N TYR A 889 10.36 19.67 30.30
CA TYR A 889 11.43 20.14 29.42
C TYR A 889 11.26 21.61 29.07
N TRP A 890 11.81 22.52 29.90
CA TRP A 890 11.86 23.98 29.72
C TRP A 890 10.48 24.64 29.46
N LYS A 891 9.94 25.29 30.50
CA LYS A 891 8.74 26.17 30.55
C LYS A 891 7.73 26.00 29.39
N HIS A 892 6.84 25.00 29.51
CA HIS A 892 5.55 25.07 28.83
C HIS A 892 4.70 26.11 29.60
N GLU A 893 4.56 27.34 29.08
CA GLU A 893 3.57 28.31 29.58
C GLU A 893 2.14 27.90 29.15
N GLY A 894 1.78 26.65 29.43
CA GLY A 894 0.44 26.12 29.19
C GLY A 894 -0.38 26.20 30.47
N ASN A 895 -1.58 26.79 30.38
CA ASN A 895 -2.60 26.78 31.43
C ASN A 895 -3.13 25.35 31.67
N GLU A 896 -2.34 24.44 32.25
CA GLU A 896 -2.93 23.29 32.93
C GLU A 896 -3.62 23.81 34.20
N SER A 897 -4.94 23.63 34.27
CA SER A 897 -5.72 24.11 35.42
C SER A 897 -5.25 23.40 36.69
N SER A 898 -5.22 24.14 37.81
CA SER A 898 -4.92 23.59 39.15
C SER A 898 -5.81 22.39 39.51
N GLU A 899 -7.01 22.30 38.93
CA GLU A 899 -7.94 21.17 39.06
C GLU A 899 -7.37 19.85 38.48
N GLY A 900 -6.59 19.91 37.39
CA GLY A 900 -6.02 18.73 36.74
C GLY A 900 -4.94 18.05 37.60
N TYR A 901 -4.05 18.83 38.20
CA TYR A 901 -3.00 18.30 39.07
C TYR A 901 -3.54 17.83 40.43
N SER A 902 -4.51 18.56 41.01
CA SER A 902 -5.15 18.15 42.27
C SER A 902 -5.81 16.76 42.14
N SER A 903 -6.39 16.48 40.98
CA SER A 903 -6.99 15.18 40.66
C SER A 903 -5.96 14.06 40.53
N LYS A 904 -4.78 14.34 39.95
CA LYS A 904 -3.66 13.38 39.89
C LYS A 904 -3.16 13.01 41.29
N ILE A 905 -3.00 14.01 42.16
CA ILE A 905 -2.56 13.83 43.55
C ILE A 905 -3.56 12.94 44.31
N ALA A 906 -4.86 13.27 44.24
CA ALA A 906 -5.89 12.51 44.95
C ALA A 906 -5.92 11.03 44.56
N LEU A 907 -5.78 10.73 43.26
CA LEU A 907 -5.76 9.36 42.74
C LEU A 907 -4.57 8.55 43.26
N VAL A 908 -3.40 9.17 43.36
CA VAL A 908 -2.20 8.53 43.90
C VAL A 908 -2.31 8.32 45.41
N GLU A 909 -2.84 9.30 46.15
CA GLU A 909 -3.00 9.17 47.60
C GLU A 909 -4.09 8.14 47.99
N GLU A 910 -5.10 7.93 47.13
CA GLU A 910 -6.10 6.87 47.32
C GLU A 910 -5.47 5.47 47.28
N GLU A 911 -4.49 5.25 46.41
CA GLU A 911 -3.85 3.94 46.23
C GLU A 911 -2.62 3.73 47.13
N PHE A 912 -1.80 4.77 47.34
CA PHE A 912 -0.50 4.66 48.02
C PHE A 912 -0.44 5.39 49.37
N GLY A 913 -1.52 6.07 49.77
CA GLY A 913 -1.58 6.85 51.01
C GLY A 913 -0.85 8.20 50.92
N PRO A 914 -0.64 8.87 52.07
CA PRO A 914 -0.03 10.20 52.13
C PRO A 914 1.30 10.25 51.38
N SER A 915 1.41 11.13 50.39
CA SER A 915 2.55 11.19 49.48
C SER A 915 3.10 12.61 49.32
N LYS A 916 4.35 12.72 48.87
CA LYS A 916 5.01 13.98 48.51
C LYS A 916 5.15 14.07 46.99
N PHE A 917 5.02 15.27 46.43
CA PHE A 917 5.03 15.50 44.99
C PHE A 917 6.07 16.55 44.59
N ILE A 918 6.86 16.25 43.57
CA ILE A 918 7.91 17.12 43.03
C ILE A 918 7.53 17.49 41.60
N TYR A 919 7.36 18.78 41.34
CA TYR A 919 7.25 19.31 39.98
C TYR A 919 8.52 20.06 39.66
N VAL A 920 9.18 19.70 38.56
CA VAL A 920 10.51 20.24 38.27
C VAL A 920 10.72 20.47 36.78
N ASN A 921 11.26 21.64 36.43
CA ASN A 921 11.81 21.83 35.09
C ASN A 921 13.27 21.39 35.07
N ALA A 922 13.64 20.59 34.07
CA ALA A 922 15.01 20.14 33.87
C ALA A 922 15.96 21.32 33.62
N LEU A 923 15.58 22.19 32.68
CA LEU A 923 16.32 23.37 32.26
C LEU A 923 15.44 24.61 32.50
N GLY A 924 16.01 25.70 33.01
CA GLY A 924 15.26 26.90 33.36
C GLY A 924 16.15 28.03 33.89
N ASP A 925 15.57 29.22 34.01
CA ASP A 925 16.18 30.33 34.76
C ASP A 925 16.17 29.99 36.26
N THR A 926 17.36 29.76 36.82
CA THR A 926 17.56 29.34 38.21
C THR A 926 17.33 30.45 39.24
N SER A 927 17.18 31.71 38.80
CA SER A 927 16.89 32.84 39.68
C SER A 927 15.44 32.91 40.16
N LYS A 928 14.54 32.17 39.50
CA LYS A 928 13.12 32.10 39.89
C LYS A 928 12.95 31.42 41.25
N PRO A 929 11.95 31.85 42.05
CA PRO A 929 11.73 31.29 43.37
C PRO A 929 11.17 29.86 43.30
N ILE A 930 11.59 29.02 44.24
CA ILE A 930 10.98 27.70 44.52
C ILE A 930 9.65 27.94 45.23
N ARG A 931 8.62 27.20 44.85
CA ARG A 931 7.28 27.34 45.43
C ARG A 931 6.92 26.10 46.24
N TYR A 932 6.26 26.32 47.37
CA TYR A 932 5.78 25.29 48.28
C TYR A 932 4.26 25.31 48.27
N LEU A 933 3.62 24.25 47.77
CA LEU A 933 2.18 24.23 47.53
C LEU A 933 1.49 23.10 48.32
N ASN A 934 0.22 23.34 48.67
CA ASN A 934 -0.66 22.28 49.16
C ASN A 934 -1.22 21.43 47.99
N SER A 935 -2.05 20.42 48.29
CA SER A 935 -2.67 19.54 47.27
C SER A 935 -3.60 20.26 46.29
N CYS A 936 -4.02 21.49 46.59
CA CYS A 936 -4.86 22.33 45.73
C CYS A 936 -4.04 23.37 44.94
N PHE A 937 -2.71 23.23 44.92
CA PHE A 937 -1.78 24.15 44.23
C PHE A 937 -1.81 25.59 44.75
N VAL A 938 -2.12 25.77 46.03
CA VAL A 938 -2.05 27.07 46.72
C VAL A 938 -0.76 27.15 47.53
N GLU A 939 -0.05 28.28 47.42
CA GLU A 939 1.18 28.52 48.19
C GLU A 939 0.95 28.43 49.70
N THR A 940 1.86 27.75 50.38
CA THR A 940 1.80 27.50 51.81
C THR A 940 3.20 27.44 52.41
N SER A 941 3.31 27.30 53.74
CA SER A 941 4.62 27.16 54.38
C SER A 941 5.26 25.81 54.02
N PRO A 942 6.61 25.71 53.99
CA PRO A 942 7.29 24.46 53.65
C PRO A 942 6.85 23.25 54.49
N GLN A 943 6.48 23.48 55.77
CA GLN A 943 6.01 22.42 56.68
C GLN A 943 4.63 21.87 56.32
N LEU A 944 3.76 22.69 55.72
CA LEU A 944 2.41 22.29 55.32
C LEU A 944 2.33 21.86 53.85
N ALA A 945 3.42 22.04 53.09
CA ALA A 945 3.46 21.75 51.67
C ALA A 945 3.55 20.25 51.38
N LYS A 946 2.66 19.79 50.50
CA LYS A 946 2.70 18.46 49.88
C LYS A 946 3.42 18.45 48.54
N VAL A 947 3.53 19.62 47.92
CA VAL A 947 4.11 19.81 46.60
C VAL A 947 5.26 20.80 46.70
N ILE A 948 6.39 20.47 46.07
CA ILE A 948 7.47 21.43 45.79
C ILE A 948 7.56 21.65 44.28
N GLU A 949 7.58 22.91 43.86
CA GLU A 949 7.75 23.31 42.47
C GLU A 949 9.12 23.97 42.30
N ILE A 950 10.00 23.30 41.55
CA ILE A 950 11.36 23.75 41.26
C ILE A 950 11.38 24.34 39.84
N PRO A 951 11.67 25.65 39.70
CA PRO A 951 11.58 26.32 38.40
C PRO A 951 12.65 25.88 37.40
N ALA A 952 13.78 25.36 37.89
CA ALA A 952 14.91 24.87 37.09
C ALA A 952 15.90 24.06 37.95
N LEU A 953 16.28 22.85 37.52
CA LEU A 953 17.42 22.12 38.11
C LEU A 953 18.75 22.44 37.43
N ILE A 954 18.73 22.83 36.16
CA ILE A 954 19.90 23.18 35.36
C ILE A 954 19.67 24.58 34.79
N ASP A 955 20.66 25.44 34.93
CA ASP A 955 20.64 26.79 34.36
C ASP A 955 20.82 26.76 32.85
N ASP A 956 20.00 27.50 32.11
CA ASP A 956 20.07 27.55 30.64
C ASP A 956 21.22 28.36 30.08
N SER A 957 21.77 29.29 30.86
CA SER A 957 22.84 30.16 30.38
C SER A 957 24.22 29.50 30.47
N ASN A 958 24.44 28.68 31.50
CA ASN A 958 25.75 28.09 31.80
C ASN A 958 25.74 26.58 32.06
N ALA A 959 24.57 25.92 32.01
CA ALA A 959 24.39 24.50 32.27
C ALA A 959 24.77 24.02 33.69
N ASP A 960 24.97 24.93 34.64
CA ASP A 960 25.26 24.57 36.03
C ASP A 960 24.03 23.99 36.73
N THR A 961 24.27 23.03 37.62
CA THR A 961 23.22 22.49 38.48
C THR A 961 22.84 23.51 39.56
N ASN A 962 21.54 23.78 39.71
CA ASN A 962 20.98 24.57 40.80
C ASN A 962 21.08 23.82 42.13
N ARG A 963 22.27 23.84 42.73
CA ARG A 963 22.55 23.15 44.00
C ARG A 963 21.67 23.67 45.13
N THR A 964 21.30 24.95 45.11
CA THR A 964 20.38 25.54 46.08
C THR A 964 19.01 24.86 46.02
N ALA A 965 18.46 24.66 44.81
CA ALA A 965 17.18 23.97 44.66
C ALA A 965 17.22 22.51 45.13
N VAL A 966 18.31 21.78 44.84
CA VAL A 966 18.49 20.41 45.33
C VAL A 966 18.58 20.38 46.86
N GLN A 967 19.28 21.33 47.47
CA GLN A 967 19.37 21.44 48.93
C GLN A 967 18.02 21.76 49.57
N GLU A 968 17.24 22.68 48.99
CA GLU A 968 15.90 23.00 49.48
C GLU A 968 14.93 21.82 49.33
N LEU A 969 15.02 21.06 48.23
CA LEU A 969 14.29 19.80 48.05
C LEU A 969 14.61 18.80 49.17
N ILE A 970 15.89 18.57 49.45
CA ILE A 970 16.34 17.66 50.51
C ILE A 970 15.83 18.12 51.89
N LYS A 971 15.93 19.42 52.19
CA LYS A 971 15.40 19.99 53.44
C LYS A 971 13.89 19.76 53.57
N TRP A 972 13.13 20.06 52.51
CA TRP A 972 11.68 19.88 52.50
C TRP A 972 11.26 18.43 52.72
N LEU A 973 11.99 17.48 52.14
CA LEU A 973 11.76 16.06 52.34
C LEU A 973 12.00 15.63 53.81
N HIS A 974 12.99 16.19 54.50
CA HIS A 974 13.26 15.93 55.93
C HIS A 974 12.37 16.70 56.91
N HIS A 975 11.65 17.74 56.48
CA HIS A 975 10.71 18.50 57.31
C HIS A 975 9.34 17.83 57.47
N SER A 976 9.26 16.51 57.25
CA SER A 976 8.05 15.69 57.34
C SER A 976 7.90 15.06 58.72
#